data_AF-A8Z6D6-F1
#
_entry.id   AF-A8Z6D6-F1
#
_cell.length_a   1.000
_cell.length_b   1.000
_cell.length_c   1.000
_cell.angle_alpha   90.00
_cell.angle_beta   90.00
_cell.angle_gamma   90.00
#
_symmetry.space_group_name_H-M   'P 1'
#
loop_
_entity.id
_entity.type
_entity.pdbx_description
1 polymer ?
#
loop_
_entity_poly.entity_id
_entity_poly.type
_entity_poly.pdbx_seq_one_letter_code
_entity_poly.pdbx_strand_id
1 'polypeptide(L)'
;MIKSYVLGFPRIGEKRELKRALEGFWAGKEGFSEENLQETAKTLRQRHWKYQQDAGISAISVNDFSFYDLMLDNIIAFGATPPRFANLSGLEQYFACSRGNKSGVAMEMTKWFNTNYHYIVPELSNESKFSLKADKILNEYKEAKANGVKGKVNLIGPITFLALSKTTDGSCPFKHLNALVGEYKKLLEQISKLDDEILVQFDEPIFVTDKNEELLLPLITKVYNELTGVASNIKIVFATYFEHAIKAVSEVAKTKIYGIALDFIHGKRNFEALETIKNSHLTLFAGVIDGRNIWKSNIDDKVKLVREISEKIGGKDFYIGTSCSLLHVPYTLKYEENLNPEIKSWLSFAVEKLDEIKIITKLANGEKLNEAEAKIYEENKNAVKTRATSKLIHSESVQNRVKNLSKFERNEKFEDRIKIQRETLKYGILPTTTIGSFPQTVDLRVLRQNFKKGEIDAAAYEAGIKKYIDHCVKFQEDIGLDVLVHGEPERNDMVEYFGEQISGYAFSQNGWVQSYGSRCVKPPLLFGDVSRPEPMTVKWMKYAQSITKHVMKGMLTGPVTMLNWSFVRDDLPRSEVAKQLALCIYDEIADLQNAGIRVIQVDEAAFKEGYPLRAENIPAYEKFAVDCFKLSVSSAEAKTQIHTHMCYSEFNDIIKTIEAMDADVISIETARSGNELLKIFKAVGYKQEVGPGVYDIHSPRVPSVEEIVAQIKALLEVLPKEQLWINPDCGLKTRKWEEVEPSLKNMVEAVKIVRGL
;
A
#
# COMPACT_ATOMS: atom_id res chain seq x y z
N MET A 1 24.38 23.92 14.32
CA MET A 1 24.75 22.50 14.38
C MET A 1 23.58 21.66 13.92
N ILE A 2 23.82 20.77 12.96
CA ILE A 2 22.82 19.87 12.38
C ILE A 2 22.85 18.56 13.15
N LYS A 3 21.67 18.08 13.57
CA LYS A 3 21.49 16.79 14.27
C LYS A 3 20.75 15.80 13.37
N SER A 4 20.70 14.53 13.77
CA SER A 4 20.07 13.46 13.00
C SER A 4 18.84 12.87 13.70
N TYR A 5 17.85 12.43 12.94
CA TYR A 5 16.68 11.73 13.46
C TYR A 5 16.16 10.67 12.49
N VAL A 6 15.33 9.77 13.00
CA VAL A 6 14.45 8.93 12.17
C VAL A 6 13.03 9.03 12.69
N LEU A 7 12.04 8.98 11.79
CA LEU A 7 10.62 9.01 12.16
C LEU A 7 10.11 7.67 12.69
N GLY A 8 10.81 6.57 12.42
CA GLY A 8 10.49 5.22 12.88
C GLY A 8 11.29 4.18 12.10
N PHE A 9 11.36 2.95 12.60
CA PHE A 9 12.17 1.85 12.04
C PHE A 9 11.31 0.63 11.68
N PRO A 10 11.65 -0.16 10.66
CA PRO A 10 10.92 -1.39 10.35
C PRO A 10 11.00 -2.38 11.51
N ARG A 11 9.88 -3.07 11.78
CA ARG A 11 9.72 -3.91 12.98
C ARG A 11 9.71 -5.42 12.75
N ILE A 12 9.58 -5.86 11.49
CA ILE A 12 9.39 -7.30 11.20
C ILE A 12 10.66 -8.14 11.43
N GLY A 13 11.84 -7.50 11.43
CA GLY A 13 13.16 -8.11 11.56
C GLY A 13 13.80 -8.45 10.21
N GLU A 14 15.13 -8.57 10.20
CA GLU A 14 15.96 -8.82 9.00
C GLU A 14 15.51 -10.05 8.19
N LYS A 15 15.00 -11.08 8.88
CA LYS A 15 14.52 -12.32 8.29
C LYS A 15 13.06 -12.60 8.66
N ARG A 16 12.27 -11.56 8.96
CA ARG A 16 10.87 -11.66 9.41
C ARG A 16 10.69 -12.48 10.69
N GLU A 17 11.59 -12.32 11.66
CA GLU A 17 11.54 -12.96 12.97
C GLU A 17 10.18 -12.75 13.66
N LEU A 18 9.67 -11.51 13.64
CA LEU A 18 8.40 -11.16 14.26
C LEU A 18 7.22 -11.88 13.60
N LYS A 19 7.23 -12.01 12.26
CA LYS A 19 6.20 -12.76 11.53
C LYS A 19 6.13 -14.21 12.01
N ARG A 20 7.28 -14.89 12.09
CA ARG A 20 7.35 -16.29 12.53
C ARG A 20 6.85 -16.43 13.96
N ALA A 21 7.24 -15.53 14.86
CA ALA A 21 6.80 -15.54 16.25
C ALA A 21 5.28 -15.35 16.37
N LEU A 22 4.72 -14.36 15.68
CA LEU A 22 3.27 -14.09 15.67
C LEU A 22 2.46 -15.26 15.10
N GLU A 23 2.86 -15.81 13.95
CA GLU A 23 2.12 -16.90 13.31
C GLU A 23 2.22 -18.21 14.06
N GLY A 24 3.37 -18.48 14.70
CA GLY A 24 3.52 -19.62 15.60
C GLY A 24 2.63 -19.48 16.83
N PHE A 25 2.61 -18.30 17.45
CA PHE A 25 1.78 -18.00 18.62
C PHE A 25 0.29 -18.16 18.30
N TRP A 26 -0.19 -17.55 17.20
CA TRP A 26 -1.59 -17.67 16.80
C TRP A 26 -2.02 -19.07 16.40
N ALA A 27 -1.10 -19.89 15.88
CA ALA A 27 -1.36 -21.27 15.52
C ALA A 27 -1.26 -22.23 16.72
N GLY A 28 -0.90 -21.74 17.92
CA GLY A 28 -0.68 -22.58 19.10
C GLY A 28 0.44 -23.60 18.90
N LYS A 29 1.46 -23.27 18.09
CA LYS A 29 2.57 -24.18 17.83
C LYS A 29 3.43 -24.32 19.08
N GLU A 30 3.90 -25.54 19.34
CA GLU A 30 4.85 -25.81 20.41
C GLU A 30 6.10 -24.92 20.27
N GLY A 31 6.55 -24.31 21.37
CA GLY A 31 7.68 -23.37 21.38
C GLY A 31 7.37 -21.93 20.93
N PHE A 32 6.09 -21.57 20.77
CA PHE A 32 5.67 -20.19 20.46
C PHE A 32 4.69 -19.65 21.52
N SER A 33 5.16 -19.52 22.77
CA SER A 33 4.38 -18.93 23.86
C SER A 33 4.33 -17.40 23.80
N GLU A 34 3.50 -16.77 24.64
CA GLU A 34 3.51 -15.32 24.83
C GLU A 34 4.89 -14.82 25.28
N GLU A 35 5.57 -15.55 26.18
CA GLU A 35 6.93 -15.23 26.61
C GLU A 35 7.93 -15.23 25.44
N ASN A 36 7.86 -16.22 24.54
CA ASN A 36 8.73 -16.25 23.36
C ASN A 36 8.44 -15.11 22.38
N LEU A 37 7.17 -14.73 22.24
CA LEU A 37 6.78 -13.58 21.43
C LEU A 37 7.32 -12.26 22.01
N GLN A 38 7.22 -12.08 23.33
CA GLN A 38 7.76 -10.91 24.04
C GLN A 38 9.28 -10.85 23.96
N GLU A 39 9.98 -11.97 24.11
CA GLU A 39 11.45 -12.03 24.01
C GLU A 39 11.92 -11.73 22.58
N THR A 40 11.21 -12.23 21.57
CA THR A 40 11.47 -11.88 20.17
C THR A 40 11.31 -10.38 19.95
N ALA A 41 10.24 -9.78 20.47
CA ALA A 41 9.99 -8.35 20.35
C ALA A 41 11.07 -7.50 21.04
N LYS A 42 11.49 -7.89 22.25
CA LYS A 42 12.58 -7.25 22.99
C LYS A 42 13.90 -7.32 22.24
N THR A 43 14.28 -8.51 21.76
CA THR A 43 15.49 -8.72 20.96
C THR A 43 15.50 -7.83 19.71
N LEU A 44 14.34 -7.72 19.04
CA LEU A 44 14.19 -6.84 17.88
C LEU A 44 14.36 -5.37 18.28
N ARG A 45 13.60 -4.86 19.24
CA ARG A 45 13.73 -3.46 19.70
C ARG A 45 15.17 -3.08 20.04
N GLN A 46 15.86 -3.90 20.82
CA GLN A 46 17.27 -3.68 21.18
C GLN A 46 18.18 -3.60 19.95
N ARG A 47 18.01 -4.53 19.00
CA ARG A 47 18.77 -4.51 17.73
C ARG A 47 18.50 -3.24 16.93
N HIS A 48 17.25 -2.81 16.86
CA HIS A 48 16.84 -1.64 16.07
C HIS A 48 17.40 -0.34 16.66
N TRP A 49 17.40 -0.21 18.00
CA TRP A 49 18.02 0.92 18.67
C TRP A 49 19.53 0.91 18.50
N LYS A 50 20.17 -0.28 18.56
CA LYS A 50 21.61 -0.41 18.34
C LYS A 50 22.03 0.06 16.95
N TYR A 51 21.29 -0.30 15.90
CA TYR A 51 21.57 0.22 14.55
C TYR A 51 21.52 1.75 14.49
N GLN A 52 20.52 2.36 15.12
CA GLN A 52 20.39 3.82 15.17
C GLN A 52 21.50 4.47 16.01
N GLN A 53 21.90 3.88 17.14
CA GLN A 53 23.04 4.33 17.94
C GLN A 53 24.36 4.25 17.17
N ASP A 54 24.62 3.15 16.47
CA ASP A 54 25.86 2.93 15.69
C ASP A 54 25.99 3.91 14.52
N ALA A 55 24.85 4.30 13.96
CA ALA A 55 24.76 5.36 12.97
C ALA A 55 24.88 6.78 13.57
N GLY A 56 24.91 6.93 14.90
CA GLY A 56 24.98 8.22 15.57
C GLY A 56 23.70 9.05 15.43
N ILE A 57 22.54 8.38 15.32
CA ILE A 57 21.24 9.06 15.27
C ILE A 57 20.99 9.80 16.59
N SER A 58 20.80 11.12 16.53
CA SER A 58 20.62 11.95 17.73
C SER A 58 19.25 11.76 18.39
N ALA A 59 18.19 11.62 17.59
CA ALA A 59 16.82 11.38 18.05
C ALA A 59 16.34 9.99 17.58
N ILE A 60 16.70 8.96 18.36
CA ILE A 60 16.39 7.54 18.13
C ILE A 60 14.92 7.27 18.41
N SER A 61 14.21 6.60 17.51
CA SER A 61 12.78 6.31 17.70
C SER A 61 12.54 5.21 18.75
N VAL A 62 11.54 5.44 19.60
CA VAL A 62 10.99 4.51 20.59
C VAL A 62 9.46 4.53 20.47
N ASN A 63 8.81 3.41 20.78
CA ASN A 63 7.36 3.21 20.59
C ASN A 63 6.91 3.16 19.12
N ASP A 64 7.85 3.00 18.18
CA ASP A 64 7.62 2.67 16.77
C ASP A 64 7.44 1.15 16.53
N PHE A 65 7.82 0.31 17.50
CA PHE A 65 7.54 -1.12 17.50
C PHE A 65 6.07 -1.42 17.80
N SER A 66 5.54 -2.45 17.15
CA SER A 66 4.19 -2.99 17.39
C SER A 66 4.15 -4.47 17.06
N PHE A 67 3.25 -5.21 17.72
CA PHE A 67 2.93 -6.58 17.34
C PHE A 67 2.06 -6.66 16.08
N TYR A 68 1.31 -5.61 15.75
CA TYR A 68 0.41 -5.64 14.60
C TYR A 68 0.31 -4.28 13.91
N ASP A 69 -0.07 -3.23 14.64
CA ASP A 69 -0.31 -1.89 14.11
C ASP A 69 -0.19 -0.79 15.18
N LEU A 70 0.37 0.37 14.81
CA LEU A 70 0.54 1.50 15.73
C LEU A 70 -0.78 2.19 16.07
N MET A 71 -1.74 2.26 15.15
CA MET A 71 -3.07 2.79 15.49
C MET A 71 -3.78 1.85 16.46
N LEU A 72 -3.69 0.54 16.27
CA LEU A 72 -4.15 -0.45 17.25
C LEU A 72 -3.49 -0.29 18.63
N ASP A 73 -2.17 -0.06 18.66
CA ASP A 73 -1.47 0.22 19.92
C ASP A 73 -2.08 1.43 20.63
N ASN A 74 -2.45 2.49 19.89
CA ASN A 74 -3.11 3.67 20.45
C ASN A 74 -4.56 3.39 20.87
N ILE A 75 -5.31 2.57 20.12
CA ILE A 75 -6.66 2.12 20.51
C ILE A 75 -6.61 1.45 21.89
N ILE A 76 -5.65 0.56 22.11
CA ILE A 76 -5.47 -0.11 23.40
C ILE A 76 -4.95 0.85 24.46
N ALA A 77 -3.94 1.68 24.13
CA ALA A 77 -3.34 2.62 25.06
C ALA A 77 -4.32 3.68 25.57
N PHE A 78 -5.34 4.05 24.80
CA PHE A 78 -6.36 5.01 25.24
C PHE A 78 -7.71 4.35 25.59
N GLY A 79 -7.76 3.03 25.67
CA GLY A 79 -8.96 2.31 26.11
C GLY A 79 -10.14 2.41 25.14
N ALA A 80 -9.88 2.72 23.87
CA ALA A 80 -10.89 2.85 22.82
C ALA A 80 -11.29 1.48 22.21
N THR A 81 -11.19 0.41 22.99
CA THR A 81 -11.53 -0.94 22.54
C THR A 81 -13.04 -1.08 22.34
N PRO A 82 -13.51 -1.67 21.22
CA PRO A 82 -14.94 -1.87 21.00
C PRO A 82 -15.59 -2.73 22.10
N PRO A 83 -16.87 -2.48 22.47
CA PRO A 83 -17.56 -3.23 23.52
C PRO A 83 -17.53 -4.75 23.33
N ARG A 84 -17.56 -5.23 22.08
CA ARG A 84 -17.49 -6.67 21.74
C ARG A 84 -16.20 -7.37 22.18
N PHE A 85 -15.15 -6.62 22.49
CA PHE A 85 -13.87 -7.14 22.98
C PHE A 85 -13.51 -6.62 24.37
N ALA A 86 -14.42 -5.91 25.05
CA ALA A 86 -14.14 -5.26 26.33
C ALA A 86 -13.86 -6.23 27.49
N ASN A 87 -14.37 -7.47 27.41
CA ASN A 87 -14.15 -8.52 28.42
C ASN A 87 -12.80 -9.25 28.27
N LEU A 88 -12.05 -8.99 27.19
CA LEU A 88 -10.74 -9.56 26.97
C LEU A 88 -9.66 -8.64 27.55
N SER A 89 -8.44 -9.14 27.73
CA SER A 89 -7.29 -8.31 28.13
C SER A 89 -5.99 -8.78 27.47
N GLY A 90 -4.91 -8.00 27.64
CA GLY A 90 -3.58 -8.35 27.13
C GLY A 90 -3.54 -8.63 25.63
N LEU A 91 -2.74 -9.62 25.23
CA LEU A 91 -2.61 -10.02 23.83
C LEU A 91 -3.87 -10.66 23.25
N GLU A 92 -4.72 -11.26 24.08
CA GLU A 92 -5.99 -11.83 23.63
C GLU A 92 -6.91 -10.73 23.09
N GLN A 93 -7.08 -9.63 23.84
CA GLN A 93 -7.84 -8.46 23.39
C GLN A 93 -7.19 -7.83 22.15
N TYR A 94 -5.87 -7.64 22.18
CA TYR A 94 -5.12 -7.02 21.10
C TYR A 94 -5.31 -7.76 19.76
N PHE A 95 -5.18 -9.09 19.77
CA PHE A 95 -5.34 -9.89 18.55
C PHE A 95 -6.81 -10.13 18.17
N ALA A 96 -7.75 -10.15 19.12
CA ALA A 96 -9.16 -10.16 18.80
C ALA A 96 -9.59 -8.89 18.04
N CYS A 97 -9.09 -7.72 18.43
CA CYS A 97 -9.34 -6.47 17.69
C CYS A 97 -8.80 -6.52 16.25
N SER A 98 -7.59 -7.03 16.04
CA SER A 98 -6.95 -7.02 14.71
C SER A 98 -7.37 -8.16 13.77
N ARG A 99 -7.72 -9.33 14.32
CA ARG A 99 -7.93 -10.57 13.55
C ARG A 99 -9.28 -11.24 13.80
N GLY A 100 -10.05 -10.73 14.75
CA GLY A 100 -11.27 -11.36 15.22
C GLY A 100 -10.98 -12.61 16.04
N ASN A 101 -12.03 -13.20 16.58
CA ASN A 101 -12.00 -14.49 17.25
C ASN A 101 -13.34 -15.21 17.07
N LYS A 102 -13.61 -16.27 17.83
CA LYS A 102 -14.87 -17.01 17.75
C LYS A 102 -16.11 -16.18 18.14
N SER A 103 -15.94 -15.12 18.94
CA SER A 103 -17.04 -14.35 19.54
C SER A 103 -17.24 -12.96 18.91
N GLY A 104 -16.30 -12.49 18.06
CA GLY A 104 -16.39 -11.15 17.50
C GLY A 104 -15.59 -10.98 16.21
N VAL A 105 -16.19 -10.22 15.29
CA VAL A 105 -15.55 -9.83 14.02
C VAL A 105 -14.45 -8.80 14.29
N ALA A 106 -13.32 -8.98 13.58
CA ALA A 106 -12.19 -8.06 13.60
C ALA A 106 -12.63 -6.61 13.32
N MET A 107 -11.84 -5.65 13.80
CA MET A 107 -12.01 -4.25 13.43
C MET A 107 -11.65 -4.03 11.96
N GLU A 108 -12.23 -2.98 11.36
CA GLU A 108 -11.91 -2.60 9.99
C GLU A 108 -10.41 -2.26 9.85
N MET A 109 -9.83 -2.64 8.72
CA MET A 109 -8.47 -2.32 8.35
C MET A 109 -8.46 -1.61 7.00
N THR A 110 -7.75 -0.49 6.90
CA THR A 110 -7.66 0.30 5.67
C THR A 110 -6.25 0.87 5.45
N LYS A 111 -5.98 1.39 4.26
CA LYS A 111 -4.66 1.89 3.87
C LYS A 111 -4.24 3.09 4.73
N TRP A 112 -2.98 3.09 5.15
CA TRP A 112 -2.35 4.24 5.80
C TRP A 112 -1.94 5.24 4.73
N PHE A 113 -2.82 6.21 4.48
CA PHE A 113 -2.66 7.23 3.44
C PHE A 113 -2.41 6.57 2.06
N ASN A 114 -1.48 7.11 1.27
CA ASN A 114 -1.13 6.59 -0.06
C ASN A 114 0.00 5.54 -0.01
N THR A 115 0.03 4.71 1.05
CA THR A 115 1.02 3.61 1.20
C THR A 115 0.34 2.25 1.04
N ASN A 116 1.13 1.19 0.86
CA ASN A 116 0.63 -0.19 0.90
C ASN A 116 0.62 -0.79 2.34
N TYR A 117 0.89 0.04 3.35
CA TYR A 117 0.69 -0.33 4.76
C TYR A 117 -0.76 -0.08 5.15
N HIS A 118 -1.33 -0.91 6.03
CA HIS A 118 -2.69 -0.76 6.53
C HIS A 118 -2.69 -0.60 8.04
N TYR A 119 -3.63 0.18 8.54
CA TYR A 119 -3.86 0.39 9.97
C TYR A 119 -5.26 -0.11 10.37
N ILE A 120 -5.44 -0.38 11.67
CA ILE A 120 -6.74 -0.73 12.24
C ILE A 120 -7.50 0.56 12.55
N VAL A 121 -8.67 0.71 11.94
CA VAL A 121 -9.54 1.89 12.07
C VAL A 121 -10.15 1.91 13.47
N PRO A 122 -9.94 2.96 14.28
CA PRO A 122 -10.62 3.08 15.56
C PRO A 122 -12.13 3.16 15.37
N GLU A 123 -12.86 2.32 16.10
CA GLU A 123 -14.32 2.30 16.09
C GLU A 123 -14.87 2.99 17.33
N LEU A 124 -15.53 4.12 17.12
CA LEU A 124 -16.11 4.94 18.17
C LEU A 124 -17.65 4.91 18.11
N SER A 125 -18.25 5.46 19.15
CA SER A 125 -19.68 5.78 19.23
C SER A 125 -19.84 7.04 20.06
N ASN A 126 -21.04 7.57 20.14
CA ASN A 126 -21.37 8.69 21.02
C ASN A 126 -21.10 8.39 22.51
N GLU A 127 -21.07 7.12 22.89
CA GLU A 127 -20.84 6.63 24.25
C GLU A 127 -19.40 6.19 24.52
N SER A 128 -18.51 6.23 23.52
CA SER A 128 -17.10 5.86 23.68
C SER A 128 -16.44 6.65 24.81
N LYS A 129 -15.63 5.95 25.60
CA LYS A 129 -14.85 6.50 26.70
C LYS A 129 -13.38 6.21 26.47
N PHE A 130 -12.53 7.10 26.98
CA PHE A 130 -11.09 6.96 26.92
C PHE A 130 -10.53 6.74 28.32
N SER A 131 -9.55 5.87 28.42
CA SER A 131 -8.82 5.58 29.65
C SER A 131 -7.41 5.16 29.30
N LEU A 132 -6.43 5.91 29.81
CA LEU A 132 -5.02 5.66 29.57
C LEU A 132 -4.53 4.32 30.16
N LYS A 133 -3.85 3.54 29.33
CA LYS A 133 -3.05 2.35 29.64
C LYS A 133 -1.64 2.56 29.07
N ALA A 134 -0.78 3.23 29.82
CA ALA A 134 0.51 3.74 29.33
C ALA A 134 1.66 2.70 29.33
N ASP A 135 1.45 1.49 29.85
CA ASP A 135 2.52 0.55 30.19
C ASP A 135 3.46 0.25 29.03
N LYS A 136 2.93 -0.01 27.82
CA LYS A 136 3.78 -0.25 26.62
C LYS A 136 4.75 0.90 26.39
N ILE A 137 4.24 2.13 26.35
CA ILE A 137 4.99 3.34 26.00
C ILE A 137 6.08 3.59 27.04
N LEU A 138 5.71 3.54 28.32
CA LEU A 138 6.65 3.78 29.42
C LEU A 138 7.70 2.67 29.53
N ASN A 139 7.31 1.41 29.34
CA ASN A 139 8.22 0.28 29.44
C ASN A 139 9.20 0.23 28.28
N GLU A 140 8.78 0.54 27.05
CA GLU A 140 9.70 0.63 25.91
C GLU A 140 10.71 1.78 26.08
N TYR A 141 10.31 2.93 26.63
CA TYR A 141 11.28 3.99 26.95
C TYR A 141 12.27 3.56 28.04
N LYS A 142 11.79 2.94 29.12
CA LYS A 142 12.66 2.43 30.19
C LYS A 142 13.63 1.37 29.66
N GLU A 143 13.15 0.48 28.79
CA GLU A 143 13.97 -0.53 28.13
C GLU A 143 15.04 0.11 27.23
N ALA A 144 14.67 1.10 26.43
CA ALA A 144 15.61 1.86 25.60
C ALA A 144 16.68 2.53 26.48
N LYS A 145 16.27 3.22 27.55
CA LYS A 145 17.18 3.88 28.49
C LYS A 145 18.14 2.90 29.16
N ALA A 146 17.66 1.70 29.55
CA ALA A 146 18.51 0.64 30.09
C ALA A 146 19.57 0.13 29.09
N ASN A 147 19.33 0.31 27.78
CA ASN A 147 20.26 0.02 26.70
C ASN A 147 21.07 1.27 26.24
N GLY A 148 21.12 2.33 27.07
CA GLY A 148 21.86 3.55 26.76
C GLY A 148 21.22 4.44 25.69
N VAL A 149 19.94 4.25 25.40
CA VAL A 149 19.19 5.01 24.38
C VAL A 149 18.33 6.05 25.08
N LYS A 150 18.65 7.33 24.88
CA LYS A 150 17.73 8.43 25.21
C LYS A 150 16.79 8.67 24.03
N GLY A 151 15.68 7.92 24.02
CA GLY A 151 14.78 7.86 22.87
C GLY A 151 13.89 9.09 22.69
N LYS A 152 13.48 9.32 21.44
CA LYS A 152 12.32 10.13 21.06
C LYS A 152 11.10 9.21 21.05
N VAL A 153 10.10 9.49 21.87
CA VAL A 153 8.86 8.70 21.95
C VAL A 153 7.96 9.06 20.78
N ASN A 154 7.54 8.07 20.00
CA ASN A 154 6.64 8.27 18.87
C ASN A 154 5.19 7.94 19.27
N LEU A 155 4.27 8.85 19.00
CA LEU A 155 2.83 8.71 19.26
C LEU A 155 2.05 9.11 18.01
N ILE A 156 0.87 8.53 17.82
CA ILE A 156 -0.08 9.10 16.86
C ILE A 156 -0.70 10.35 17.50
N GLY A 157 -0.89 11.39 16.70
CA GLY A 157 -1.56 12.61 17.13
C GLY A 157 -3.04 12.41 17.47
N PRO A 158 -3.58 13.09 18.50
CA PRO A 158 -5.00 13.00 18.84
C PRO A 158 -5.92 13.46 17.70
N ILE A 159 -5.48 14.41 16.86
CA ILE A 159 -6.31 14.92 15.75
C ILE A 159 -6.36 13.85 14.65
N THR A 160 -5.22 13.31 14.24
CA THR A 160 -5.14 12.20 13.28
C THR A 160 -5.87 10.97 13.79
N PHE A 161 -5.74 10.61 15.07
CA PHE A 161 -6.45 9.46 15.65
C PHE A 161 -7.96 9.59 15.45
N LEU A 162 -8.56 10.75 15.77
CA LEU A 162 -9.99 10.98 15.61
C LEU A 162 -10.40 11.18 14.15
N ALA A 163 -9.58 11.86 13.33
CA ALA A 163 -9.86 12.05 11.91
C ALA A 163 -9.89 10.73 11.14
N LEU A 164 -9.11 9.75 11.58
CA LEU A 164 -9.05 8.40 11.00
C LEU A 164 -9.94 7.39 11.74
N SER A 165 -10.74 7.84 12.71
CA SER A 165 -11.74 6.99 13.37
C SER A 165 -13.05 6.94 12.58
N LYS A 166 -13.81 5.85 12.72
CA LYS A 166 -15.21 5.77 12.28
C LYS A 166 -16.14 5.65 13.48
N THR A 167 -17.33 6.21 13.35
CA THR A 167 -18.39 6.05 14.36
C THR A 167 -19.43 5.03 13.90
N THR A 168 -19.82 4.17 14.81
CA THR A 168 -20.80 3.09 14.57
C THR A 168 -22.25 3.58 14.58
N ASP A 169 -22.48 4.80 15.08
CA ASP A 169 -23.80 5.44 15.25
C ASP A 169 -23.96 6.74 14.46
N GLY A 170 -23.01 7.05 13.56
CA GLY A 170 -23.01 8.28 12.76
C GLY A 170 -22.66 9.57 13.53
N SER A 171 -22.27 9.48 14.81
CA SER A 171 -21.82 10.64 15.57
C SER A 171 -20.50 11.23 15.04
N CYS A 172 -20.18 12.48 15.37
CA CYS A 172 -18.90 13.08 14.99
C CYS A 172 -17.77 12.61 15.92
N PRO A 173 -16.69 11.96 15.43
CA PRO A 173 -15.56 11.52 16.26
C PRO A 173 -14.96 12.64 17.12
N PHE A 174 -14.93 13.87 16.59
CA PHE A 174 -14.34 15.04 17.27
C PHE A 174 -15.11 15.51 18.51
N LYS A 175 -16.31 14.98 18.77
CA LYS A 175 -16.97 15.14 20.08
C LYS A 175 -16.07 14.67 21.24
N HIS A 176 -15.23 13.68 20.97
CA HIS A 176 -14.34 13.07 21.94
C HIS A 176 -13.00 13.78 22.11
N LEU A 177 -12.74 14.86 21.37
CA LEU A 177 -11.43 15.52 21.34
C LEU A 177 -10.94 15.91 22.73
N ASN A 178 -11.78 16.59 23.54
CA ASN A 178 -11.37 17.04 24.87
C ASN A 178 -11.07 15.84 25.80
N ALA A 179 -11.85 14.76 25.72
CA ALA A 179 -11.65 13.56 26.54
C ALA A 179 -10.34 12.86 26.16
N LEU A 180 -10.09 12.67 24.86
CA LEU A 180 -8.86 12.07 24.37
C LEU A 180 -7.63 12.92 24.72
N VAL A 181 -7.68 14.24 24.52
CA VAL A 181 -6.61 15.17 24.91
C VAL A 181 -6.33 15.09 26.41
N GLY A 182 -7.36 14.92 27.24
CA GLY A 182 -7.20 14.66 28.67
C GLY A 182 -6.34 13.42 28.97
N GLU A 183 -6.54 12.32 28.25
CA GLU A 183 -5.71 11.11 28.40
C GLU A 183 -4.29 11.29 27.85
N TYR A 184 -4.10 12.04 26.76
CA TYR A 184 -2.76 12.41 26.30
C TYR A 184 -2.01 13.27 27.32
N LYS A 185 -2.69 14.20 28.00
CA LYS A 185 -2.07 14.99 29.08
C LYS A 185 -1.57 14.08 30.20
N LYS A 186 -2.39 13.13 30.66
CA LYS A 186 -1.97 12.11 31.65
C LYS A 186 -0.77 11.29 31.16
N LEU A 187 -0.72 10.94 29.88
CA LEU A 187 0.41 10.22 29.30
C LEU A 187 1.67 11.08 29.34
N LEU A 188 1.59 12.35 28.93
CA LEU A 188 2.72 13.28 28.99
C LEU A 188 3.19 13.53 30.42
N GLU A 189 2.30 13.61 31.41
CA GLU A 189 2.66 13.69 32.84
C GLU A 189 3.41 12.44 33.34
N GLN A 190 3.13 11.27 32.78
CA GLN A 190 3.86 10.04 33.11
C GLN A 190 5.20 9.96 32.37
N ILE A 191 5.24 10.37 31.10
CA ILE A 191 6.46 10.45 30.31
C ILE A 191 7.45 11.44 30.94
N SER A 192 6.99 12.61 31.40
CA SER A 192 7.85 13.66 31.97
C SER A 192 8.67 13.20 33.19
N LYS A 193 8.29 12.09 33.82
CA LYS A 193 8.99 11.51 34.97
C LYS A 193 10.12 10.55 34.58
N LEU A 194 10.31 10.26 33.29
CA LEU A 194 11.28 9.27 32.83
C LEU A 194 12.70 9.82 32.67
N ASP A 195 12.84 11.14 32.43
CA ASP A 195 14.12 11.81 32.14
C ASP A 195 14.02 13.34 32.31
N ASP A 196 15.18 14.00 32.34
CA ASP A 196 15.28 15.46 32.55
C ASP A 196 14.85 16.28 31.33
N GLU A 197 14.94 15.70 30.14
CA GLU A 197 14.44 16.27 28.89
C GLU A 197 14.02 15.14 27.96
N ILE A 198 12.83 15.21 27.38
CA ILE A 198 12.28 14.14 26.54
C ILE A 198 11.69 14.74 25.27
N LEU A 199 12.06 14.15 24.12
CA LEU A 199 11.40 14.45 22.86
C LEU A 199 10.21 13.52 22.67
N VAL A 200 9.05 14.10 22.38
CA VAL A 200 7.84 13.35 22.05
C VAL A 200 7.37 13.78 20.67
N GLN A 201 7.41 12.86 19.71
CA GLN A 201 6.86 13.03 18.38
C GLN A 201 5.38 12.68 18.40
N PHE A 202 4.57 13.57 17.83
CA PHE A 202 3.18 13.30 17.49
C PHE A 202 3.05 13.27 15.97
N ASP A 203 2.73 12.09 15.45
CA ASP A 203 2.43 11.88 14.04
C ASP A 203 1.05 12.44 13.73
N GLU A 204 1.02 13.57 13.03
CA GLU A 204 -0.18 14.24 12.56
C GLU A 204 -0.25 14.30 11.01
N PRO A 205 -0.11 13.16 10.29
CA PRO A 205 -0.11 13.15 8.83
C PRO A 205 -1.46 13.50 8.20
N ILE A 206 -2.56 13.59 8.96
CA ILE A 206 -3.84 14.03 8.39
C ILE A 206 -3.74 15.42 7.74
N PHE A 207 -2.84 16.27 8.22
CA PHE A 207 -2.63 17.63 7.73
C PHE A 207 -1.87 17.74 6.42
N VAL A 208 -1.45 16.61 5.83
CA VAL A 208 -0.98 16.59 4.44
C VAL A 208 -2.10 16.26 3.44
N THR A 209 -3.34 16.18 3.92
CA THR A 209 -4.55 15.92 3.13
C THR A 209 -5.52 17.10 3.21
N ASP A 210 -6.48 17.16 2.28
CA ASP A 210 -7.57 18.16 2.33
C ASP A 210 -8.81 17.66 3.10
N LYS A 211 -8.74 16.46 3.70
CA LYS A 211 -9.88 15.86 4.41
C LYS A 211 -10.26 16.70 5.64
N ASN A 212 -11.45 17.31 5.58
CA ASN A 212 -12.00 18.18 6.64
C ASN A 212 -11.05 19.32 7.07
N GLU A 213 -10.18 19.78 6.17
CA GLU A 213 -9.07 20.67 6.54
C GLU A 213 -9.53 21.95 7.27
N GLU A 214 -10.63 22.56 6.83
CA GLU A 214 -11.22 23.75 7.47
C GLU A 214 -11.60 23.53 8.94
N LEU A 215 -12.08 22.31 9.26
CA LEU A 215 -12.40 21.91 10.62
C LEU A 215 -11.14 21.59 11.43
N LEU A 216 -10.15 20.93 10.80
CA LEU A 216 -8.99 20.36 11.50
C LEU A 216 -7.90 21.40 11.81
N LEU A 217 -7.61 22.33 10.91
CA LEU A 217 -6.50 23.29 11.07
C LEU A 217 -6.59 24.10 12.39
N PRO A 218 -7.75 24.68 12.77
CA PRO A 218 -7.86 25.40 14.04
C PRO A 218 -7.63 24.53 15.28
N LEU A 219 -7.84 23.20 15.16
CA LEU A 219 -7.64 22.28 16.28
C LEU A 219 -6.17 22.12 16.65
N ILE A 220 -5.22 22.35 15.73
CA ILE A 220 -3.77 22.32 16.04
C ILE A 220 -3.49 23.24 17.21
N THR A 221 -3.86 24.53 17.07
CA THR A 221 -3.58 25.53 18.10
C THR A 221 -4.30 25.20 19.41
N LYS A 222 -5.56 24.75 19.35
CA LYS A 222 -6.33 24.38 20.54
C LYS A 222 -5.66 23.23 21.30
N VAL A 223 -5.41 22.11 20.62
CA VAL A 223 -4.91 20.88 21.23
C VAL A 223 -3.49 21.04 21.73
N TYR A 224 -2.60 21.58 20.90
CA TYR A 224 -1.18 21.57 21.23
C TYR A 224 -0.79 22.65 22.22
N ASN A 225 -1.57 23.72 22.38
CA ASN A 225 -1.39 24.63 23.52
C ASN A 225 -1.69 23.95 24.86
N GLU A 226 -2.65 23.01 24.92
CA GLU A 226 -2.90 22.22 26.12
C GLU A 226 -1.78 21.21 26.38
N LEU A 227 -1.35 20.48 25.34
CA LEU A 227 -0.32 19.44 25.49
C LEU A 227 1.06 20.00 25.84
N THR A 228 1.46 21.10 25.20
CA THR A 228 2.74 21.77 25.51
C THR A 228 2.76 22.43 26.88
N GLY A 229 1.59 22.66 27.49
CA GLY A 229 1.46 23.18 28.85
C GLY A 229 1.64 22.15 29.97
N VAL A 230 1.74 20.85 29.65
CA VAL A 230 1.74 19.77 30.64
C VAL A 230 3.04 19.71 31.46
N ALA A 231 4.19 19.75 30.79
CA ALA A 231 5.48 19.65 31.45
C ALA A 231 6.56 20.37 30.63
N SER A 232 7.39 21.20 31.29
CA SER A 232 8.41 22.02 30.65
C SER A 232 9.61 21.24 30.10
N ASN A 233 9.85 20.02 30.62
CA ASN A 233 10.91 19.14 30.14
C ASN A 233 10.52 18.30 28.90
N ILE A 234 9.26 18.39 28.44
CA ILE A 234 8.82 17.71 27.22
C ILE A 234 8.93 18.65 26.03
N LYS A 235 9.68 18.20 25.02
CA LYS A 235 9.78 18.85 23.70
C LYS A 235 8.90 18.12 22.70
N ILE A 236 7.77 18.72 22.36
CA ILE A 236 6.83 18.16 21.37
C ILE A 236 7.32 18.45 19.95
N VAL A 237 7.39 17.39 19.13
CA VAL A 237 7.64 17.48 17.68
C VAL A 237 6.36 17.10 16.94
N PHE A 238 5.86 18.01 16.11
CA PHE A 238 4.70 17.78 15.26
C PHE A 238 5.16 17.20 13.92
N ALA A 239 4.88 15.93 13.63
CA ALA A 239 5.41 15.25 12.46
C ALA A 239 4.36 15.08 11.35
N THR A 240 4.73 15.49 10.13
CA THR A 240 3.93 15.32 8.91
C THR A 240 4.80 14.70 7.83
N TYR A 241 4.20 13.92 6.93
CA TYR A 241 4.92 13.19 5.89
C TYR A 241 4.02 12.76 4.74
N PHE A 242 4.63 12.29 3.65
CA PHE A 242 4.02 11.85 2.37
C PHE A 242 3.60 12.95 1.40
N GLU A 243 3.40 14.18 1.87
CA GLU A 243 3.02 15.33 1.03
C GLU A 243 3.31 16.64 1.81
N HIS A 244 3.10 17.80 1.19
CA HIS A 244 3.34 19.09 1.84
C HIS A 244 2.29 19.44 2.92
N ALA A 245 2.75 20.17 3.95
CA ALA A 245 1.99 20.55 5.14
C ALA A 245 1.96 22.07 5.40
N ILE A 246 2.08 22.89 4.35
CA ILE A 246 2.31 24.35 4.46
C ILE A 246 1.30 25.04 5.40
N LYS A 247 0.01 24.69 5.26
CA LYS A 247 -1.06 25.27 6.09
C LYS A 247 -0.91 24.88 7.57
N ALA A 248 -0.51 23.64 7.85
CA ALA A 248 -0.27 23.17 9.21
C ALA A 248 0.93 23.88 9.85
N VAL A 249 2.00 24.14 9.08
CA VAL A 249 3.18 24.87 9.57
C VAL A 249 2.78 26.25 10.10
N SER A 250 1.87 26.94 9.42
CA SER A 250 1.38 28.25 9.85
C SER A 250 0.60 28.20 11.16
N GLU A 251 -0.16 27.14 11.43
CA GLU A 251 -0.86 26.96 12.72
C GLU A 251 0.09 26.51 13.83
N VAL A 252 0.98 25.55 13.55
CA VAL A 252 1.98 25.05 14.51
C VAL A 252 2.88 26.19 15.01
N ALA A 253 3.25 27.13 14.14
CA ALA A 253 4.06 28.30 14.50
C ALA A 253 3.40 29.23 15.54
N LYS A 254 2.08 29.14 15.73
CA LYS A 254 1.31 29.92 16.73
C LYS A 254 1.28 29.27 18.11
N THR A 255 1.80 28.05 18.25
CA THR A 255 1.75 27.26 19.49
C THR A 255 3.06 27.37 20.29
N LYS A 256 3.27 26.50 21.28
CA LYS A 256 4.57 26.30 21.97
C LYS A 256 5.26 24.98 21.57
N ILE A 257 4.86 24.38 20.45
CA ILE A 257 5.48 23.15 19.92
C ILE A 257 6.99 23.41 19.73
N TYR A 258 7.83 22.45 20.10
CA TYR A 258 9.28 22.62 19.98
C TYR A 258 9.76 22.55 18.52
N GLY A 259 9.23 21.62 17.75
CA GLY A 259 9.64 21.45 16.36
C GLY A 259 8.60 20.82 15.45
N ILE A 260 8.87 20.90 14.16
CA ILE A 260 8.01 20.35 13.10
C ILE A 260 8.82 19.46 12.17
N ALA A 261 8.34 18.25 11.90
CA ALA A 261 8.92 17.35 10.91
C ALA A 261 8.19 17.45 9.57
N LEU A 262 8.96 17.70 8.51
CA LEU A 262 8.46 17.92 7.15
C LEU A 262 9.19 17.00 6.16
N ASP A 263 8.43 16.45 5.22
CA ASP A 263 8.92 15.62 4.11
C ASP A 263 9.38 16.51 2.94
N PHE A 264 10.68 16.54 2.63
CA PHE A 264 11.25 17.28 1.50
C PHE A 264 11.48 16.40 0.25
N ILE A 265 11.00 15.16 0.26
CA ILE A 265 11.11 14.20 -0.84
C ILE A 265 9.81 14.18 -1.65
N HIS A 266 8.71 13.83 -0.99
CA HIS A 266 7.39 13.80 -1.59
C HIS A 266 6.66 15.14 -1.42
N GLY A 267 6.90 15.85 -0.32
CA GLY A 267 6.33 17.18 -0.05
C GLY A 267 7.23 18.33 -0.52
N LYS A 268 7.69 18.35 -1.78
CA LYS A 268 8.65 19.36 -2.27
C LYS A 268 8.25 20.81 -1.98
N ARG A 269 6.94 21.09 -1.95
CA ARG A 269 6.39 22.43 -1.63
C ARG A 269 6.60 22.85 -0.16
N ASN A 270 7.03 21.95 0.74
CA ASN A 270 7.44 22.31 2.10
C ASN A 270 8.58 23.34 2.14
N PHE A 271 9.32 23.54 1.05
CA PHE A 271 10.23 24.68 0.88
C PHE A 271 9.55 26.05 1.06
N GLU A 272 8.28 26.19 0.65
CA GLU A 272 7.49 27.40 0.83
C GLU A 272 7.29 27.73 2.33
N ALA A 273 7.29 26.71 3.19
CA ALA A 273 7.08 26.86 4.62
C ALA A 273 8.35 27.25 5.40
N LEU A 274 9.54 27.22 4.77
CA LEU A 274 10.81 27.52 5.43
C LEU A 274 10.90 28.97 5.92
N GLU A 275 10.27 29.92 5.21
CA GLU A 275 10.24 31.32 5.65
C GLU A 275 9.41 31.49 6.94
N THR A 276 8.29 30.78 7.07
CA THR A 276 7.52 30.75 8.31
C THR A 276 8.35 30.16 9.45
N ILE A 277 9.08 29.08 9.20
CA ILE A 277 9.95 28.44 10.20
C ILE A 277 11.08 29.39 10.62
N LYS A 278 11.74 30.05 9.67
CA LYS A 278 12.76 31.07 9.90
C LYS A 278 12.27 32.18 10.83
N ASN A 279 11.02 32.61 10.68
CA ASN A 279 10.44 33.69 11.47
C ASN A 279 9.74 33.21 12.76
N SER A 280 9.79 31.92 13.08
CA SER A 280 9.14 31.32 14.26
C SER A 280 10.15 30.76 15.28
N HIS A 281 9.64 30.23 16.40
CA HIS A 281 10.43 29.51 17.41
C HIS A 281 10.70 28.05 17.07
N LEU A 282 10.09 27.52 16.00
CA LEU A 282 10.11 26.10 15.67
C LEU A 282 11.51 25.63 15.25
N THR A 283 11.90 24.47 15.78
CA THR A 283 13.03 23.69 15.26
C THR A 283 12.56 22.82 14.10
N LEU A 284 13.25 22.88 12.96
CA LEU A 284 12.93 22.03 11.82
C LEU A 284 13.49 20.61 12.01
N PHE A 285 12.69 19.61 11.67
CA PHE A 285 13.08 18.22 11.44
C PHE A 285 12.91 17.94 9.94
N ALA A 286 13.98 18.09 9.16
CA ALA A 286 13.96 17.99 7.70
C ALA A 286 14.12 16.54 7.24
N GLY A 287 13.04 15.95 6.71
CA GLY A 287 13.05 14.63 6.11
C GLY A 287 13.63 14.65 4.70
N VAL A 288 14.92 14.34 4.57
CA VAL A 288 15.71 14.43 3.31
C VAL A 288 16.15 13.06 2.77
N ILE A 289 15.98 11.99 3.55
CA ILE A 289 16.21 10.61 3.15
C ILE A 289 14.87 9.91 2.91
N ASP A 290 14.71 9.32 1.73
CA ASP A 290 13.45 8.70 1.35
C ASP A 290 13.13 7.49 2.24
N GLY A 291 12.02 7.55 2.99
CA GLY A 291 11.51 6.44 3.80
C GLY A 291 10.49 5.55 3.10
N ARG A 292 10.16 5.83 1.83
CA ARG A 292 9.18 5.13 0.97
C ARG A 292 9.82 4.38 -0.19
N ASN A 293 11.08 4.66 -0.52
CA ASN A 293 11.76 4.04 -1.66
C ASN A 293 13.18 3.56 -1.31
N ILE A 294 13.71 2.67 -2.13
CA ILE A 294 14.91 1.86 -1.84
C ILE A 294 16.15 2.32 -2.58
N TRP A 295 16.06 3.41 -3.34
CA TRP A 295 17.21 3.93 -4.07
C TRP A 295 18.18 4.62 -3.13
N LYS A 296 19.46 4.40 -3.38
CA LYS A 296 20.56 5.05 -2.69
C LYS A 296 20.54 6.54 -3.00
N SER A 297 20.58 7.36 -1.95
CA SER A 297 20.62 8.81 -2.11
C SER A 297 21.96 9.25 -2.69
N ASN A 298 21.98 10.22 -3.61
CA ASN A 298 23.21 10.93 -3.92
C ASN A 298 23.59 11.82 -2.73
N ILE A 299 24.64 11.46 -1.98
CA ILE A 299 25.03 12.17 -0.75
C ILE A 299 25.39 13.63 -1.04
N ASP A 300 26.03 13.93 -2.17
CA ASP A 300 26.40 15.31 -2.54
C ASP A 300 25.16 16.19 -2.75
N ASP A 301 24.16 15.67 -3.46
CA ASP A 301 22.89 16.37 -3.69
C ASP A 301 22.14 16.58 -2.37
N LYS A 302 22.17 15.60 -1.45
CA LYS A 302 21.57 15.73 -0.13
C LYS A 302 22.29 16.74 0.74
N VAL A 303 23.62 16.80 0.72
CA VAL A 303 24.39 17.83 1.45
C VAL A 303 24.07 19.22 0.89
N LYS A 304 23.94 19.37 -0.43
CA LYS A 304 23.49 20.62 -1.06
C LYS A 304 22.09 21.03 -0.61
N LEU A 305 21.13 20.10 -0.65
CA LEU A 305 19.77 20.30 -0.15
C LEU A 305 19.75 20.75 1.32
N VAL A 306 20.53 20.08 2.18
CA VAL A 306 20.64 20.42 3.60
C VAL A 306 21.22 21.82 3.82
N ARG A 307 22.23 22.22 3.03
CA ARG A 307 22.79 23.58 3.07
C ARG A 307 21.78 24.62 2.61
N GLU A 308 21.05 24.35 1.54
CA GLU A 308 19.98 25.24 1.05
C GLU A 308 18.88 25.43 2.12
N ILE A 309 18.45 24.35 2.77
CA ILE A 309 17.50 24.42 3.90
C ILE A 309 18.09 25.28 5.02
N SER A 310 19.35 25.04 5.40
CA SER A 310 20.05 25.81 6.44
C SER A 310 20.07 27.30 6.14
N GLU A 311 20.37 27.69 4.89
CA GLU A 311 20.35 29.09 4.45
C GLU A 311 18.93 29.68 4.54
N LYS A 312 17.92 28.95 4.06
CA LYS A 312 16.51 29.38 4.07
C LYS A 312 15.93 29.55 5.47
N ILE A 313 16.38 28.78 6.45
CA ILE A 313 15.96 28.94 7.85
C ILE A 313 16.83 29.95 8.64
N GLY A 314 17.75 30.64 7.98
CA GLY A 314 18.61 31.65 8.60
C GLY A 314 19.73 31.08 9.48
N GLY A 315 20.21 29.89 9.17
CA GLY A 315 21.33 29.24 9.89
C GLY A 315 20.97 28.67 11.26
N LYS A 316 19.66 28.56 11.58
CA LYS A 316 19.19 27.91 12.81
C LYS A 316 19.64 26.46 12.90
N ASP A 317 19.81 25.98 14.13
CA ASP A 317 19.98 24.54 14.39
C ASP A 317 18.72 23.78 13.97
N PHE A 318 18.92 22.61 13.36
CA PHE A 318 17.83 21.76 12.89
C PHE A 318 18.26 20.29 12.83
N TYR A 319 17.29 19.41 12.65
CA TYR A 319 17.51 17.98 12.48
C TYR A 319 17.34 17.58 11.01
N ILE A 320 18.12 16.62 10.55
CA ILE A 320 17.94 15.95 9.25
C ILE A 320 17.68 14.46 9.45
N GLY A 321 16.87 13.87 8.59
CA GLY A 321 16.45 12.49 8.77
C GLY A 321 15.60 11.96 7.64
N THR A 322 14.75 11.01 7.99
CA THR A 322 13.89 10.31 7.03
C THR A 322 12.63 11.11 6.71
N SER A 323 12.16 11.05 5.46
CA SER A 323 10.94 11.73 4.98
C SER A 323 9.66 11.20 5.64
N CYS A 324 9.65 9.91 5.97
CA CYS A 324 8.63 9.23 6.76
C CYS A 324 9.30 8.14 7.62
N SER A 325 8.52 7.33 8.33
CA SER A 325 9.02 6.11 8.98
C SER A 325 9.67 5.16 7.96
N LEU A 326 10.77 4.50 8.34
CA LEU A 326 11.42 3.46 7.52
C LEU A 326 10.64 2.14 7.50
N LEU A 327 9.46 2.08 8.13
CA LEU A 327 8.52 0.97 8.03
C LEU A 327 8.20 0.57 6.58
N HIS A 328 8.27 1.52 5.65
CA HIS A 328 7.87 1.33 4.25
C HIS A 328 9.01 0.89 3.33
N VAL A 329 10.22 0.65 3.86
CA VAL A 329 11.35 0.10 3.11
C VAL A 329 11.81 -1.21 3.74
N PRO A 330 12.52 -2.07 2.98
CA PRO A 330 13.02 -3.32 3.54
C PRO A 330 14.14 -3.08 4.55
N TYR A 331 14.62 -4.18 5.15
CA TYR A 331 15.46 -4.11 6.33
C TYR A 331 16.94 -3.77 6.03
N THR A 332 17.63 -4.63 5.27
CA THR A 332 19.05 -4.47 4.94
C THR A 332 19.40 -5.23 3.65
N LEU A 333 20.37 -4.72 2.89
CA LEU A 333 20.92 -5.36 1.69
C LEU A 333 21.86 -6.54 2.01
N LYS A 334 22.17 -6.77 3.29
CA LYS A 334 23.08 -7.82 3.76
C LYS A 334 22.71 -9.21 3.24
N TYR A 335 21.41 -9.50 3.11
CA TYR A 335 20.88 -10.81 2.71
C TYR A 335 20.43 -10.88 1.23
N GLU A 336 20.86 -9.92 0.42
CA GLU A 336 20.65 -9.89 -1.04
C GLU A 336 21.88 -10.43 -1.76
N GLU A 337 22.03 -11.75 -1.80
CA GLU A 337 23.21 -12.45 -2.34
C GLU A 337 23.10 -12.71 -3.85
N ASN A 338 21.88 -12.86 -4.37
CA ASN A 338 21.62 -13.20 -5.77
C ASN A 338 21.27 -11.99 -6.65
N LEU A 339 21.19 -10.79 -6.07
CA LEU A 339 20.89 -9.57 -6.82
C LEU A 339 22.13 -9.19 -7.67
N ASN A 340 21.90 -8.73 -8.90
CA ASN A 340 22.98 -8.22 -9.75
C ASN A 340 23.83 -7.20 -8.96
N PRO A 341 25.17 -7.33 -8.90
CA PRO A 341 26.02 -6.48 -8.07
C PRO A 341 25.92 -4.99 -8.40
N GLU A 342 25.74 -4.64 -9.67
CA GLU A 342 25.58 -3.26 -10.12
C GLU A 342 24.26 -2.69 -9.59
N ILE A 343 23.16 -3.42 -9.77
CA ILE A 343 21.84 -3.03 -9.24
C ILE A 343 21.87 -2.92 -7.72
N LYS A 344 22.46 -3.90 -7.02
CA LYS A 344 22.60 -3.89 -5.55
C LYS A 344 23.34 -2.65 -5.07
N SER A 345 24.36 -2.18 -5.81
CA SER A 345 25.13 -0.99 -5.45
C SER A 345 24.31 0.30 -5.44
N TRP A 346 23.20 0.33 -6.19
CA TRP A 346 22.29 1.48 -6.31
C TRP A 346 21.20 1.53 -5.26
N LEU A 347 21.13 0.54 -4.37
CA LEU A 347 20.08 0.43 -3.36
C LEU A 347 20.58 0.86 -1.99
N SER A 348 19.64 1.29 -1.15
CA SER A 348 19.77 1.49 0.29
C SER A 348 18.46 1.08 0.97
N PHE A 349 18.49 0.07 1.83
CA PHE A 349 17.35 -0.32 2.67
C PHE A 349 17.42 0.42 4.02
N ALA A 350 16.63 0.05 5.02
CA ALA A 350 16.53 0.81 6.27
C ALA A 350 17.86 0.98 6.99
N VAL A 351 18.68 -0.07 7.09
CA VAL A 351 20.01 0.00 7.73
C VAL A 351 20.96 0.89 6.94
N GLU A 352 21.04 0.73 5.62
CA GLU A 352 21.95 1.52 4.78
C GLU A 352 21.54 3.01 4.74
N LYS A 353 20.25 3.31 4.87
CA LYS A 353 19.76 4.70 5.02
C LYS A 353 20.23 5.36 6.30
N LEU A 354 20.54 4.62 7.37
CA LEU A 354 21.14 5.19 8.57
C LEU A 354 22.58 5.66 8.31
N ASP A 355 23.34 4.92 7.50
CA ASP A 355 24.68 5.32 7.06
C ASP A 355 24.62 6.58 6.17
N GLU A 356 23.62 6.67 5.29
CA GLU A 356 23.39 7.90 4.50
C GLU A 356 23.18 9.11 5.41
N ILE A 357 22.28 9.01 6.41
CA ILE A 357 22.01 10.11 7.36
C ILE A 357 23.29 10.51 8.09
N LYS A 358 24.04 9.53 8.61
CA LYS A 358 25.29 9.76 9.34
C LYS A 358 26.29 10.58 8.53
N ILE A 359 26.55 10.17 7.29
CA ILE A 359 27.55 10.81 6.42
C ILE A 359 27.07 12.22 6.02
N ILE A 360 25.79 12.36 5.66
CA ILE A 360 25.22 13.67 5.29
C ILE A 360 25.28 14.64 6.46
N THR A 361 24.93 14.20 7.69
CA THR A 361 25.00 15.06 8.88
C THR A 361 26.42 15.58 9.10
N LYS A 362 27.44 14.69 9.04
CA LYS A 362 28.84 15.07 9.22
C LYS A 362 29.33 16.05 8.15
N LEU A 363 29.09 15.74 6.88
CA LEU A 363 29.51 16.59 5.75
C LEU A 363 28.82 17.96 5.77
N ALA A 364 27.55 18.01 6.17
CA ALA A 364 26.80 19.26 6.30
C ALA A 364 27.30 20.12 7.47
N ASN A 365 27.78 19.52 8.56
CA ASN A 365 28.45 20.21 9.67
C ASN A 365 29.92 20.57 9.39
N GLY A 366 30.49 20.14 8.26
CA GLY A 366 31.92 20.34 7.96
C GLY A 366 32.87 19.43 8.75
N GLU A 367 32.35 18.33 9.30
CA GLU A 367 33.14 17.34 10.04
C GLU A 367 33.91 16.41 9.09
N LYS A 368 35.07 15.92 9.55
CA LYS A 368 35.85 14.92 8.80
C LYS A 368 35.23 13.53 8.94
N LEU A 369 35.17 12.80 7.83
CA LEU A 369 34.83 11.38 7.83
C LEU A 369 36.02 10.54 8.30
N ASN A 370 35.76 9.49 9.08
CA ASN A 370 36.78 8.46 9.34
C ASN A 370 36.94 7.52 8.12
N GLU A 371 37.88 6.58 8.19
CA GLU A 371 38.19 5.67 7.08
C GLU A 371 36.98 4.85 6.59
N ALA A 372 36.20 4.29 7.51
CA ALA A 372 35.01 3.50 7.17
C ALA A 372 33.91 4.35 6.52
N GLU A 373 33.67 5.54 7.06
CA GLU A 373 32.70 6.51 6.53
C GLU A 373 33.13 7.04 5.15
N ALA A 374 34.42 7.33 4.98
CA ALA A 374 34.98 7.76 3.70
C ALA A 374 34.81 6.68 2.63
N LYS A 375 34.99 5.39 2.98
CA LYS A 375 34.75 4.28 2.07
C LYS A 375 33.30 4.21 1.60
N ILE A 376 32.33 4.29 2.52
CA ILE A 376 30.90 4.31 2.17
C ILE A 376 30.57 5.51 1.26
N TYR A 377 31.17 6.67 1.54
CA TYR A 377 30.98 7.87 0.72
C TYR A 377 31.58 7.73 -0.69
N GLU A 378 32.77 7.12 -0.86
CA GLU A 378 33.30 6.80 -2.18
C GLU A 378 32.45 5.78 -2.94
N GLU A 379 31.96 4.74 -2.26
CA GLU A 379 31.03 3.76 -2.83
C GLU A 379 29.72 4.43 -3.29
N ASN A 380 29.22 5.41 -2.53
CA ASN A 380 28.07 6.22 -2.92
C ASN A 380 28.32 6.98 -4.22
N LYS A 381 29.45 7.70 -4.33
CA LYS A 381 29.81 8.43 -5.56
C LYS A 381 29.96 7.51 -6.76
N ASN A 382 30.52 6.31 -6.56
CA ASN A 382 30.64 5.32 -7.63
C ASN A 382 29.27 4.76 -8.05
N ALA A 383 28.37 4.49 -7.09
CA ALA A 383 27.01 4.05 -7.38
C ALA A 383 26.24 5.12 -8.19
N VAL A 384 26.36 6.40 -7.83
CA VAL A 384 25.74 7.51 -8.60
C VAL A 384 26.25 7.55 -10.04
N LYS A 385 27.58 7.49 -10.24
CA LYS A 385 28.20 7.53 -11.58
C LYS A 385 27.80 6.33 -12.45
N THR A 386 27.86 5.13 -11.90
CA THR A 386 27.51 3.89 -12.63
C THR A 386 26.04 3.88 -13.00
N ARG A 387 25.16 4.23 -12.06
CA ARG A 387 23.72 4.30 -12.30
C ARG A 387 23.35 5.25 -13.44
N ALA A 388 23.94 6.45 -13.45
CA ALA A 388 23.64 7.47 -14.45
C ALA A 388 24.02 7.10 -15.90
N THR A 389 24.81 6.04 -16.10
CA THR A 389 25.33 5.64 -17.43
C THR A 389 25.09 4.17 -17.76
N SER A 390 24.45 3.41 -16.86
CA SER A 390 24.32 1.96 -17.03
C SER A 390 23.41 1.59 -18.18
N LYS A 391 23.87 0.66 -19.03
CA LYS A 391 23.07 0.06 -20.10
C LYS A 391 21.95 -0.85 -19.58
N LEU A 392 22.01 -1.25 -18.31
CA LEU A 392 20.89 -1.93 -17.65
C LEU A 392 19.69 -0.98 -17.52
N ILE A 393 19.94 0.32 -17.35
CA ILE A 393 18.91 1.34 -17.16
C ILE A 393 18.48 1.95 -18.48
N HIS A 394 19.42 2.32 -19.34
CA HIS A 394 19.15 3.12 -20.54
C HIS A 394 19.07 2.24 -21.78
N SER A 395 17.85 2.05 -22.30
CA SER A 395 17.59 1.31 -23.54
C SER A 395 17.18 2.26 -24.66
N GLU A 396 18.07 2.47 -25.63
CA GLU A 396 17.78 3.31 -26.81
C GLU A 396 16.53 2.83 -27.57
N SER A 397 16.34 1.52 -27.67
CA SER A 397 15.18 0.92 -28.34
C SER A 397 13.86 1.33 -27.68
N VAL A 398 13.81 1.28 -26.34
CA VAL A 398 12.63 1.68 -25.55
C VAL A 398 12.38 3.17 -25.69
N GLN A 399 13.44 3.99 -25.53
CA GLN A 399 13.34 5.44 -25.63
C GLN A 399 12.86 5.89 -27.02
N ASN A 400 13.38 5.26 -28.07
CA ASN A 400 12.94 5.55 -29.45
C ASN A 400 11.49 5.10 -29.67
N ARG A 401 11.07 3.96 -29.13
CA ARG A 401 9.68 3.52 -29.23
C ARG A 401 8.72 4.51 -28.55
N VAL A 402 9.03 4.94 -27.33
CA VAL A 402 8.22 5.92 -26.59
C VAL A 402 8.12 7.26 -27.32
N LYS A 403 9.20 7.72 -27.94
CA LYS A 403 9.22 8.97 -28.72
C LYS A 403 8.39 8.93 -30.00
N ASN A 404 8.22 7.75 -30.60
CA ASN A 404 7.58 7.57 -31.90
C ASN A 404 6.19 6.89 -31.82
N LEU A 405 5.49 7.04 -30.68
CA LEU A 405 4.13 6.53 -30.53
C LEU A 405 3.14 7.27 -31.43
N SER A 406 2.32 6.51 -32.16
CA SER A 406 1.29 7.04 -33.06
C SER A 406 -0.13 6.68 -32.62
N LYS A 407 -0.29 5.68 -31.74
CA LYS A 407 -1.59 5.20 -31.25
C LYS A 407 -1.63 5.28 -29.72
N PHE A 408 -2.65 5.95 -29.20
CA PHE A 408 -2.87 6.15 -27.77
C PHE A 408 -4.25 5.67 -27.29
N GLU A 409 -5.17 5.46 -28.22
CA GLU A 409 -6.56 5.12 -27.94
C GLU A 409 -7.06 4.09 -28.95
N ARG A 410 -8.18 3.45 -28.63
CA ARG A 410 -8.87 2.55 -29.56
C ARG A 410 -9.47 3.34 -30.73
N ASN A 411 -9.61 2.70 -31.88
CA ASN A 411 -10.07 3.38 -33.09
C ASN A 411 -11.58 3.68 -33.03
N GLU A 412 -12.36 2.71 -32.56
CA GLU A 412 -13.82 2.79 -32.47
C GLU A 412 -14.27 3.27 -31.08
N LYS A 413 -15.41 3.96 -31.03
CA LYS A 413 -16.07 4.34 -29.77
C LYS A 413 -16.76 3.13 -29.14
N PHE A 414 -16.97 3.18 -27.83
CA PHE A 414 -17.64 2.13 -27.08
C PHE A 414 -18.99 1.72 -27.69
N GLU A 415 -19.80 2.68 -28.14
CA GLU A 415 -21.14 2.41 -28.68
C GLU A 415 -21.14 1.55 -29.95
N ASP A 416 -20.03 1.54 -30.71
CA ASP A 416 -19.88 0.70 -31.90
C ASP A 416 -19.22 -0.64 -31.55
N ARG A 417 -18.24 -0.61 -30.65
CA ARG A 417 -17.59 -1.81 -30.09
C ARG A 417 -18.59 -2.75 -29.44
N ILE A 418 -19.46 -2.24 -28.57
CA ILE A 418 -20.35 -3.08 -27.79
C ILE A 418 -21.35 -3.86 -28.67
N LYS A 419 -21.76 -3.28 -29.80
CA LYS A 419 -22.62 -3.97 -30.79
C LYS A 419 -21.90 -5.18 -31.39
N ILE A 420 -20.65 -4.98 -31.84
CA ILE A 420 -19.81 -6.04 -32.39
C ILE A 420 -19.52 -7.11 -31.33
N GLN A 421 -19.21 -6.68 -30.11
CA GLN A 421 -18.90 -7.58 -28.99
C GLN A 421 -20.11 -8.45 -28.63
N ARG A 422 -21.32 -7.88 -28.54
CA ARG A 422 -22.53 -8.66 -28.27
C ARG A 422 -22.86 -9.66 -29.38
N GLU A 423 -22.69 -9.26 -30.64
CA GLU A 423 -22.89 -10.15 -31.79
C GLU A 423 -21.90 -11.33 -31.80
N THR A 424 -20.64 -11.07 -31.43
CA THR A 424 -19.55 -12.05 -31.50
C THR A 424 -19.44 -12.93 -30.25
N LEU A 425 -19.62 -12.39 -29.04
CA LEU A 425 -19.40 -13.07 -27.77
C LEU A 425 -20.65 -13.79 -27.22
N LYS A 426 -21.86 -13.29 -27.53
CA LYS A 426 -23.16 -13.95 -27.25
C LYS A 426 -23.42 -14.37 -25.78
N TYR A 427 -22.95 -13.60 -24.80
CA TYR A 427 -23.08 -13.90 -23.36
C TYR A 427 -24.45 -13.58 -22.71
N GLY A 428 -25.46 -13.15 -23.48
CA GLY A 428 -26.82 -12.89 -22.98
C GLY A 428 -26.94 -11.70 -22.01
N ILE A 429 -28.09 -11.57 -21.35
CA ILE A 429 -28.30 -10.56 -20.27
C ILE A 429 -27.83 -11.10 -18.92
N LEU A 430 -27.39 -10.23 -18.02
CA LEU A 430 -26.85 -10.63 -16.70
C LEU A 430 -25.75 -11.70 -16.81
N PRO A 431 -24.74 -11.56 -17.69
CA PRO A 431 -23.69 -12.55 -17.82
C PRO A 431 -22.95 -12.78 -16.50
N THR A 432 -22.70 -14.04 -16.20
CA THR A 432 -21.98 -14.49 -15.00
C THR A 432 -20.51 -14.72 -15.31
N THR A 433 -19.64 -14.23 -14.42
CA THR A 433 -18.20 -14.46 -14.50
C THR A 433 -17.55 -14.40 -13.12
N THR A 434 -16.24 -14.64 -13.06
CA THR A 434 -15.41 -14.37 -11.86
C THR A 434 -14.26 -13.44 -12.23
N ILE A 435 -13.56 -12.91 -11.22
CA ILE A 435 -12.58 -11.83 -11.44
C ILE A 435 -11.24 -12.35 -12.00
N GLY A 436 -10.84 -13.59 -11.73
CA GLY A 436 -9.55 -14.13 -12.23
C GLY A 436 -9.09 -15.34 -11.43
N SER A 437 -8.36 -15.08 -10.34
CA SER A 437 -7.77 -16.15 -9.52
C SER A 437 -8.78 -17.10 -8.87
N PHE A 438 -8.41 -18.39 -8.81
CA PHE A 438 -9.06 -19.44 -8.01
C PHE A 438 -8.19 -19.81 -6.78
N PRO A 439 -8.71 -20.59 -5.80
CA PRO A 439 -8.00 -20.91 -4.56
C PRO A 439 -6.54 -21.35 -4.71
N GLN A 440 -5.58 -20.66 -4.08
CA GLN A 440 -4.20 -21.12 -4.10
C GLN A 440 -3.93 -22.21 -3.06
N THR A 441 -4.09 -23.46 -3.50
CA THR A 441 -3.91 -24.68 -2.69
C THR A 441 -2.46 -24.88 -2.24
N VAL A 442 -2.26 -25.71 -1.21
CA VAL A 442 -0.92 -26.10 -0.74
C VAL A 442 -0.13 -26.77 -1.86
N ASP A 443 -0.74 -27.73 -2.55
CA ASP A 443 -0.11 -28.47 -3.66
C ASP A 443 0.36 -27.54 -4.77
N LEU A 444 -0.43 -26.52 -5.12
CA LEU A 444 -0.04 -25.55 -6.14
C LEU A 444 1.15 -24.69 -5.71
N ARG A 445 1.21 -24.31 -4.43
CA ARG A 445 2.36 -23.58 -3.87
C ARG A 445 3.61 -24.44 -3.87
N VAL A 446 3.48 -25.72 -3.49
CA VAL A 446 4.58 -26.70 -3.53
C VAL A 446 5.06 -26.91 -4.96
N LEU A 447 4.16 -27.09 -5.92
CA LEU A 447 4.48 -27.24 -7.34
C LEU A 447 5.34 -26.07 -7.86
N ARG A 448 4.91 -24.83 -7.61
CA ARG A 448 5.66 -23.62 -7.99
C ARG A 448 7.00 -23.51 -7.26
N GLN A 449 7.03 -23.84 -5.97
CA GLN A 449 8.25 -23.81 -5.17
C GLN A 449 9.29 -24.80 -5.69
N ASN A 450 8.87 -26.04 -5.95
CA ASN A 450 9.77 -27.10 -6.43
C ASN A 450 10.33 -26.75 -7.81
N PHE A 451 9.51 -26.17 -8.70
CA PHE A 451 10.00 -25.67 -10.00
C PHE A 451 11.02 -24.54 -9.81
N LYS A 452 10.75 -23.54 -8.95
CA LYS A 452 11.66 -22.43 -8.67
C LYS A 452 12.99 -22.88 -8.04
N LYS A 453 13.01 -24.02 -7.35
CA LYS A 453 14.22 -24.64 -6.80
C LYS A 453 14.93 -25.61 -7.76
N GLY A 454 14.34 -25.90 -8.93
CA GLY A 454 14.86 -26.90 -9.87
C GLY A 454 14.68 -28.35 -9.41
N GLU A 455 13.79 -28.61 -8.44
CA GLU A 455 13.46 -29.97 -7.95
C GLU A 455 12.56 -30.74 -8.93
N ILE A 456 11.84 -30.02 -9.81
CA ILE A 456 11.06 -30.58 -10.94
C ILE A 456 11.40 -29.82 -12.22
N ASP A 457 11.28 -30.49 -13.37
CA ASP A 457 11.51 -29.89 -14.67
C ASP A 457 10.30 -29.07 -15.18
N ALA A 458 10.48 -28.38 -16.31
CA ALA A 458 9.44 -27.57 -16.92
C ALA A 458 8.23 -28.40 -17.39
N ALA A 459 8.43 -29.65 -17.84
CA ALA A 459 7.35 -30.50 -18.33
C ALA A 459 6.42 -30.93 -17.19
N ALA A 460 7.00 -31.34 -16.05
CA ALA A 460 6.26 -31.68 -14.84
C ALA A 460 5.52 -30.47 -14.26
N TYR A 461 6.16 -29.30 -14.24
CA TYR A 461 5.52 -28.05 -13.83
C TYR A 461 4.32 -27.73 -14.72
N GLU A 462 4.51 -27.75 -16.04
CA GLU A 462 3.45 -27.48 -17.01
C GLU A 462 2.27 -28.43 -16.90
N ALA A 463 2.54 -29.73 -16.72
CA ALA A 463 1.48 -30.72 -16.54
C ALA A 463 0.66 -30.44 -15.27
N GLY A 464 1.32 -30.07 -14.17
CA GLY A 464 0.65 -29.71 -12.91
C GLY A 464 -0.21 -28.45 -13.03
N ILE A 465 0.29 -27.41 -13.72
CA ILE A 465 -0.48 -26.19 -13.98
C ILE A 465 -1.68 -26.47 -14.87
N LYS A 466 -1.50 -27.22 -15.98
CA LYS A 466 -2.59 -27.61 -16.89
C LYS A 466 -3.67 -28.40 -16.16
N LYS A 467 -3.30 -29.37 -15.32
CA LYS A 467 -4.26 -30.13 -14.50
C LYS A 467 -5.12 -29.22 -13.61
N TYR A 468 -4.53 -28.17 -13.05
CA TYR A 468 -5.29 -27.20 -12.25
C TYR A 468 -6.23 -26.35 -13.11
N ILE A 469 -5.77 -25.90 -14.28
CA ILE A 469 -6.61 -25.19 -15.26
C ILE A 469 -7.79 -26.07 -15.68
N ASP A 470 -7.56 -27.35 -15.98
CA ASP A 470 -8.60 -28.31 -16.35
C ASP A 470 -9.68 -28.42 -15.27
N HIS A 471 -9.27 -28.50 -14.00
CA HIS A 471 -10.19 -28.53 -12.86
C HIS A 471 -11.02 -27.24 -12.76
N CYS A 472 -10.38 -26.07 -12.87
CA CYS A 472 -11.07 -24.79 -12.86
C CYS A 472 -12.09 -24.69 -14.00
N VAL A 473 -11.68 -25.00 -15.23
CA VAL A 473 -12.56 -24.91 -16.41
C VAL A 473 -13.73 -25.87 -16.27
N LYS A 474 -13.47 -27.13 -15.92
CA LYS A 474 -14.53 -28.12 -15.70
C LYS A 474 -15.54 -27.66 -14.66
N PHE A 475 -15.07 -27.19 -13.50
CA PHE A 475 -15.95 -26.71 -12.44
C PHE A 475 -16.83 -25.55 -12.92
N GLN A 476 -16.24 -24.57 -13.62
CA GLN A 476 -16.98 -23.41 -14.11
C GLN A 476 -18.03 -23.78 -15.17
N GLU A 477 -17.73 -24.72 -16.05
CA GLU A 477 -18.71 -25.28 -17.00
C GLU A 477 -19.81 -26.06 -16.28
N ASP A 478 -19.47 -26.89 -15.28
CA ASP A 478 -20.43 -27.70 -14.53
C ASP A 478 -21.45 -26.83 -13.79
N ILE A 479 -21.05 -25.66 -13.28
CA ILE A 479 -21.98 -24.72 -12.61
C ILE A 479 -22.72 -23.80 -13.60
N GLY A 480 -22.23 -23.67 -14.83
CA GLY A 480 -22.82 -22.88 -15.90
C GLY A 480 -22.48 -21.38 -15.87
N LEU A 481 -21.21 -21.03 -15.64
CA LEU A 481 -20.74 -19.64 -15.84
C LEU A 481 -20.69 -19.27 -17.35
N ASP A 482 -21.03 -18.02 -17.68
CA ASP A 482 -21.09 -17.55 -19.07
C ASP A 482 -19.69 -17.20 -19.65
N VAL A 483 -18.84 -16.56 -18.85
CA VAL A 483 -17.47 -16.16 -19.23
C VAL A 483 -16.47 -16.66 -18.20
N LEU A 484 -15.48 -17.44 -18.65
CA LEU A 484 -14.60 -18.22 -17.79
C LEU A 484 -13.24 -17.55 -17.55
N VAL A 485 -12.56 -18.00 -16.50
CA VAL A 485 -11.16 -17.66 -16.18
C VAL A 485 -10.35 -18.94 -16.00
N HIS A 486 -9.03 -18.89 -16.16
CA HIS A 486 -8.17 -20.08 -15.98
C HIS A 486 -7.76 -20.32 -14.52
N GLY A 487 -8.01 -19.34 -13.63
CA GLY A 487 -7.74 -19.44 -12.20
C GLY A 487 -6.34 -18.98 -11.75
N GLU A 488 -5.49 -18.50 -12.67
CA GLU A 488 -4.14 -17.98 -12.38
C GLU A 488 -3.20 -18.93 -11.59
N PRO A 489 -3.20 -20.27 -11.83
CA PRO A 489 -2.39 -21.19 -11.05
C PRO A 489 -0.88 -20.97 -11.18
N GLU A 490 -0.41 -20.45 -12.30
CA GLU A 490 1.00 -20.16 -12.56
C GLU A 490 1.52 -18.94 -11.78
N ARG A 491 0.62 -18.08 -11.27
CA ARG A 491 0.99 -16.77 -10.72
C ARG A 491 1.08 -16.81 -9.20
N ASN A 492 2.23 -16.42 -8.66
CA ASN A 492 2.36 -16.21 -7.22
C ASN A 492 1.78 -14.87 -6.76
N ASP A 493 1.98 -13.82 -7.54
CA ASP A 493 1.58 -12.45 -7.26
C ASP A 493 1.35 -11.71 -8.59
N MET A 494 0.39 -10.79 -8.61
CA MET A 494 -0.06 -10.13 -9.85
C MET A 494 0.92 -9.07 -10.37
N VAL A 495 1.96 -8.69 -9.62
CA VAL A 495 3.02 -7.81 -10.12
C VAL A 495 4.33 -8.58 -10.25
N GLU A 496 4.65 -9.48 -9.30
CA GLU A 496 5.85 -10.33 -9.40
C GLU A 496 5.86 -11.15 -10.70
N TYR A 497 4.73 -11.77 -11.07
CA TYR A 497 4.63 -12.60 -12.26
C TYR A 497 4.98 -11.85 -13.55
N PHE A 498 4.47 -10.63 -13.73
CA PHE A 498 4.76 -9.83 -14.92
C PHE A 498 6.17 -9.25 -14.88
N GLY A 499 6.60 -8.72 -13.73
CA GLY A 499 7.94 -8.16 -13.61
C GLY A 499 9.04 -9.21 -13.85
N GLU A 500 8.85 -10.48 -13.49
CA GLU A 500 9.82 -11.57 -13.76
C GLU A 500 10.03 -11.80 -15.27
N GLN A 501 9.14 -11.26 -16.12
CA GLN A 501 9.13 -11.43 -17.57
C GLN A 501 9.34 -10.11 -18.33
N ILE A 502 9.61 -9.00 -17.63
CA ILE A 502 9.82 -7.68 -18.22
C ILE A 502 11.23 -7.19 -17.89
N SER A 503 11.95 -6.73 -18.92
CA SER A 503 13.27 -6.11 -18.74
C SER A 503 13.15 -4.83 -17.91
N GLY A 504 14.19 -4.47 -17.15
CA GLY A 504 14.15 -3.29 -16.26
C GLY A 504 13.54 -3.55 -14.88
N TYR A 505 13.10 -4.78 -14.60
CA TYR A 505 12.76 -5.27 -13.27
C TYR A 505 13.88 -6.12 -12.66
N ALA A 506 14.06 -5.99 -11.34
CA ALA A 506 14.85 -6.90 -10.53
C ALA A 506 14.06 -7.31 -9.28
N PHE A 507 14.49 -8.40 -8.64
CA PHE A 507 13.78 -8.99 -7.50
C PHE A 507 14.73 -9.24 -6.35
N SER A 508 14.34 -8.78 -5.17
CA SER A 508 15.07 -9.09 -3.94
C SER A 508 14.77 -10.51 -3.46
N GLN A 509 15.65 -11.07 -2.64
CA GLN A 509 15.46 -12.31 -1.90
C GLN A 509 14.74 -12.05 -0.57
N ASN A 510 15.17 -11.02 0.15
CA ASN A 510 14.77 -10.69 1.51
C ASN A 510 14.26 -9.24 1.68
N GLY A 511 13.99 -8.54 0.58
CA GLY A 511 13.46 -7.16 0.56
C GLY A 511 11.98 -7.05 0.98
N TRP A 512 11.63 -7.60 2.13
CA TRP A 512 10.25 -7.62 2.67
C TRP A 512 9.88 -6.31 3.34
N VAL A 513 8.64 -5.86 3.09
CA VAL A 513 8.01 -4.69 3.72
C VAL A 513 6.69 -5.13 4.35
N GLN A 514 6.40 -4.64 5.55
CA GLN A 514 5.12 -4.95 6.21
C GLN A 514 3.97 -4.25 5.48
N SER A 515 2.94 -5.02 5.11
CA SER A 515 1.71 -4.47 4.52
C SER A 515 0.60 -4.39 5.56
N TYR A 516 0.39 -5.43 6.36
CA TYR A 516 -0.51 -5.37 7.52
C TYR A 516 -0.24 -6.54 8.46
N GLY A 517 -0.37 -6.34 9.78
CA GLY A 517 -0.17 -7.40 10.76
C GLY A 517 1.15 -8.15 10.55
N SER A 518 1.10 -9.48 10.42
CA SER A 518 2.28 -10.30 10.08
C SER A 518 2.51 -10.48 8.57
N ARG A 519 1.64 -9.97 7.70
CA ARG A 519 1.78 -10.09 6.25
C ARG A 519 2.76 -9.06 5.73
N CYS A 520 3.74 -9.55 4.98
CA CYS A 520 4.69 -8.74 4.25
C CYS A 520 4.53 -8.95 2.76
N VAL A 521 4.89 -7.92 2.00
CA VAL A 521 5.06 -7.96 0.55
C VAL A 521 6.54 -7.81 0.23
N LYS A 522 6.94 -8.23 -0.96
CA LYS A 522 8.30 -8.08 -1.47
C LYS A 522 8.22 -7.37 -2.82
N PRO A 523 8.05 -6.04 -2.83
CA PRO A 523 7.83 -5.28 -4.05
C PRO A 523 8.98 -5.47 -5.04
N PRO A 524 8.72 -5.61 -6.34
CA PRO A 524 9.78 -5.66 -7.35
C PRO A 524 10.53 -4.33 -7.43
N LEU A 525 11.77 -4.39 -7.92
CA LEU A 525 12.65 -3.24 -8.11
C LEU A 525 12.59 -2.82 -9.58
N LEU A 526 11.86 -1.75 -9.87
CA LEU A 526 11.72 -1.22 -11.22
C LEU A 526 12.85 -0.21 -11.47
N PHE A 527 13.99 -0.71 -11.94
CA PHE A 527 15.28 0.01 -11.93
C PHE A 527 15.62 0.69 -13.25
N GLY A 528 15.08 0.22 -14.38
CA GLY A 528 15.53 0.62 -15.72
C GLY A 528 14.39 0.91 -16.70
N ASP A 529 14.74 1.17 -17.95
CA ASP A 529 13.80 1.27 -19.05
C ASP A 529 13.17 -0.11 -19.30
N VAL A 530 11.83 -0.18 -19.38
CA VAL A 530 11.12 -1.45 -19.46
C VAL A 530 10.72 -1.84 -20.87
N SER A 531 10.83 -3.14 -21.15
CA SER A 531 10.36 -3.77 -22.38
C SER A 531 9.95 -5.21 -22.12
N ARG A 532 9.00 -5.69 -22.90
CA ARG A 532 8.53 -7.08 -22.87
C ARG A 532 9.27 -7.88 -23.97
N PRO A 533 10.25 -8.73 -23.61
CA PRO A 533 11.02 -9.51 -24.60
C PRO A 533 10.19 -10.62 -25.25
N GLU A 534 9.31 -11.27 -24.48
CA GLU A 534 8.53 -12.44 -24.93
C GLU A 534 7.08 -12.37 -24.42
N PRO A 535 6.13 -13.07 -25.05
CA PRO A 535 4.76 -13.21 -24.54
C PRO A 535 4.69 -13.81 -23.14
N MET A 536 3.95 -13.15 -22.25
CA MET A 536 3.98 -13.43 -20.81
C MET A 536 2.91 -14.42 -20.34
N THR A 537 1.74 -14.37 -20.97
CA THR A 537 0.52 -15.09 -20.51
C THR A 537 -0.13 -15.93 -21.62
N VAL A 538 0.22 -15.64 -22.88
CA VAL A 538 -0.38 -16.26 -24.07
C VAL A 538 -0.38 -17.79 -24.02
N LYS A 539 0.71 -18.40 -23.56
CA LYS A 539 0.82 -19.87 -23.45
C LYS A 539 -0.32 -20.48 -22.64
N TRP A 540 -0.58 -19.92 -21.45
CA TRP A 540 -1.61 -20.43 -20.54
C TRP A 540 -3.01 -20.09 -21.04
N MET A 541 -3.20 -18.90 -21.59
CA MET A 541 -4.52 -18.46 -22.07
C MET A 541 -4.93 -19.27 -23.31
N LYS A 542 -3.99 -19.55 -24.21
CA LYS A 542 -4.22 -20.39 -25.37
C LYS A 542 -4.59 -21.82 -24.96
N TYR A 543 -3.93 -22.38 -23.95
CA TYR A 543 -4.31 -23.70 -23.42
C TYR A 543 -5.70 -23.68 -22.79
N ALA A 544 -5.97 -22.73 -21.90
CA ALA A 544 -7.25 -22.61 -21.22
C ALA A 544 -8.42 -22.43 -22.21
N GLN A 545 -8.25 -21.60 -23.24
CA GLN A 545 -9.26 -21.43 -24.29
C GLN A 545 -9.40 -22.70 -25.17
N SER A 546 -8.35 -23.49 -25.35
CA SER A 546 -8.42 -24.68 -26.22
C SER A 546 -9.25 -25.84 -25.66
N ILE A 547 -9.49 -25.86 -24.34
CA ILE A 547 -10.22 -26.93 -23.65
C ILE A 547 -11.69 -26.59 -23.37
N THR A 548 -12.18 -25.42 -23.78
CA THR A 548 -13.58 -25.00 -23.62
C THR A 548 -14.11 -24.30 -24.87
N LYS A 549 -15.42 -24.34 -25.07
CA LYS A 549 -16.12 -23.54 -26.09
C LYS A 549 -16.60 -22.19 -25.55
N HIS A 550 -16.58 -22.00 -24.24
CA HIS A 550 -16.93 -20.72 -23.61
C HIS A 550 -15.81 -19.70 -23.83
N VAL A 551 -16.16 -18.43 -23.67
CA VAL A 551 -15.20 -17.34 -23.77
C VAL A 551 -14.28 -17.39 -22.56
N MET A 552 -12.97 -17.49 -22.80
CA MET A 552 -11.94 -17.43 -21.76
C MET A 552 -11.38 -16.01 -21.65
N LYS A 553 -11.29 -15.49 -20.43
CA LYS A 553 -10.67 -14.18 -20.16
C LYS A 553 -9.14 -14.29 -20.11
N GLY A 554 -8.47 -13.45 -20.89
CA GLY A 554 -7.06 -13.12 -20.69
C GLY A 554 -6.91 -12.23 -19.45
N MET A 555 -5.92 -12.50 -18.60
CA MET A 555 -5.74 -11.77 -17.34
C MET A 555 -4.41 -11.02 -17.33
N LEU A 556 -4.45 -9.69 -17.22
CA LEU A 556 -3.28 -8.82 -17.17
C LEU A 556 -3.37 -7.87 -15.97
N THR A 557 -2.22 -7.46 -15.45
CA THR A 557 -2.13 -6.36 -14.51
C THR A 557 -1.82 -5.07 -15.28
N GLY A 558 -2.56 -4.02 -14.98
CA GLY A 558 -2.40 -2.71 -15.62
C GLY A 558 -1.09 -2.00 -15.23
N PRO A 559 -0.63 -1.07 -16.07
CA PRO A 559 0.64 -0.37 -15.88
C PRO A 559 0.70 0.45 -14.59
N VAL A 560 -0.40 1.03 -14.13
CA VAL A 560 -0.43 1.87 -12.91
C VAL A 560 -0.27 0.99 -11.67
N THR A 561 -0.84 -0.20 -11.66
CA THR A 561 -0.69 -1.18 -10.58
C THR A 561 0.71 -1.77 -10.55
N MET A 562 1.25 -2.14 -11.71
CA MET A 562 2.64 -2.57 -11.82
C MET A 562 3.63 -1.50 -11.32
N LEU A 563 3.31 -0.23 -11.55
CA LEU A 563 4.08 0.91 -11.05
C LEU A 563 3.91 1.09 -9.53
N ASN A 564 2.67 1.16 -9.02
CA ASN A 564 2.38 1.52 -7.63
C ASN A 564 2.79 0.43 -6.63
N TRP A 565 2.79 -0.84 -7.03
CA TRP A 565 3.23 -1.96 -6.19
C TRP A 565 4.68 -2.40 -6.42
N SER A 566 5.47 -1.55 -7.09
CA SER A 566 6.92 -1.71 -7.24
C SER A 566 7.68 -0.57 -6.56
N PHE A 567 8.93 -0.81 -6.21
CA PHE A 567 9.87 0.27 -5.94
C PHE A 567 10.32 0.88 -7.26
N VAL A 568 9.74 2.04 -7.60
CA VAL A 568 9.93 2.73 -8.88
C VAL A 568 11.19 3.57 -8.86
N ARG A 569 12.03 3.46 -9.89
CA ARG A 569 13.19 4.33 -10.14
C ARG A 569 12.88 5.81 -9.92
N ASP A 570 13.80 6.52 -9.28
CA ASP A 570 13.67 7.91 -8.87
C ASP A 570 14.36 8.93 -9.81
N ASP A 571 14.92 8.45 -10.92
CA ASP A 571 15.59 9.26 -11.95
C ASP A 571 14.68 9.63 -13.14
N LEU A 572 13.45 9.11 -13.18
CA LEU A 572 12.42 9.49 -14.16
C LEU A 572 11.07 9.80 -13.48
N PRO A 573 10.24 10.68 -14.08
CA PRO A 573 8.86 10.84 -13.66
C PRO A 573 8.09 9.52 -13.73
N ARG A 574 7.27 9.25 -12.71
CA ARG A 574 6.40 8.06 -12.65
C ARG A 574 5.54 7.87 -13.90
N SER A 575 5.08 8.97 -14.51
CA SER A 575 4.29 8.95 -15.74
C SER A 575 5.05 8.37 -16.95
N GLU A 576 6.34 8.65 -17.07
CA GLU A 576 7.15 8.12 -18.16
C GLU A 576 7.46 6.63 -17.97
N VAL A 577 7.67 6.21 -16.72
CA VAL A 577 7.82 4.79 -16.38
C VAL A 577 6.52 4.01 -16.64
N ALA A 578 5.37 4.56 -16.22
CA ALA A 578 4.05 3.96 -16.50
C ALA A 578 3.78 3.83 -18.00
N LYS A 579 4.21 4.79 -18.82
CA LYS A 579 4.07 4.76 -20.27
C LYS A 579 4.86 3.60 -20.90
N GLN A 580 6.07 3.32 -20.41
CA GLN A 580 6.83 2.16 -20.87
C GLN A 580 6.17 0.83 -20.46
N LEU A 581 5.64 0.74 -19.22
CA LEU A 581 4.86 -0.42 -18.77
C LEU A 581 3.61 -0.62 -19.63
N ALA A 582 2.92 0.47 -19.99
CA ALA A 582 1.73 0.42 -20.83
C ALA A 582 2.03 -0.20 -22.21
N LEU A 583 3.21 0.05 -22.78
CA LEU A 583 3.63 -0.56 -24.05
C LEU A 583 3.90 -2.07 -23.91
N CYS A 584 4.34 -2.53 -22.74
CA CYS A 584 4.48 -3.97 -22.47
C CYS A 584 3.11 -4.66 -22.46
N ILE A 585 2.11 -4.01 -21.85
CA ILE A 585 0.72 -4.51 -21.83
C ILE A 585 0.06 -4.39 -23.20
N TYR A 586 0.34 -3.33 -23.95
CA TYR A 586 -0.12 -3.16 -25.34
C TYR A 586 0.26 -4.35 -26.23
N ASP A 587 1.53 -4.77 -26.16
CA ASP A 587 2.03 -5.91 -26.94
C ASP A 587 1.40 -7.23 -26.48
N GLU A 588 1.25 -7.41 -25.16
CA GLU A 588 0.63 -8.62 -24.61
C GLU A 588 -0.85 -8.75 -24.99
N ILE A 589 -1.60 -7.63 -25.00
CA ILE A 589 -2.99 -7.60 -25.50
C ILE A 589 -3.05 -7.98 -26.97
N ALA A 590 -2.14 -7.45 -27.80
CA ALA A 590 -2.05 -7.78 -29.21
C ALA A 590 -1.78 -9.28 -29.42
N ASP A 591 -0.88 -9.88 -28.65
CA ASP A 591 -0.57 -11.31 -28.76
C ASP A 591 -1.70 -12.20 -28.24
N LEU A 592 -2.39 -11.81 -27.16
CA LEU A 592 -3.56 -12.53 -26.65
C LEU A 592 -4.70 -12.55 -27.68
N GLN A 593 -5.01 -11.42 -28.31
CA GLN A 593 -6.05 -11.39 -29.34
C GLN A 593 -5.65 -12.20 -30.59
N ASN A 594 -4.38 -12.17 -30.98
CA ASN A 594 -3.85 -12.97 -32.09
C ASN A 594 -3.91 -14.47 -31.77
N ALA A 595 -3.77 -14.84 -30.50
CA ALA A 595 -3.96 -16.21 -30.00
C ALA A 595 -5.43 -16.65 -29.88
N GLY A 596 -6.38 -15.79 -30.23
CA GLY A 596 -7.81 -16.11 -30.25
C GLY A 596 -8.57 -15.71 -28.98
N ILE A 597 -7.92 -15.06 -28.00
CA ILE A 597 -8.58 -14.56 -26.80
C ILE A 597 -9.41 -13.32 -27.18
N ARG A 598 -10.66 -13.26 -26.74
CA ARG A 598 -11.61 -12.20 -27.14
C ARG A 598 -12.10 -11.33 -25.99
N VAL A 599 -11.87 -11.75 -24.76
CA VAL A 599 -12.08 -10.92 -23.56
C VAL A 599 -10.74 -10.83 -22.85
N ILE A 600 -10.25 -9.63 -22.61
CA ILE A 600 -8.97 -9.40 -21.92
C ILE A 600 -9.23 -8.42 -20.79
N GLN A 601 -8.93 -8.86 -19.58
CA GLN A 601 -9.05 -8.08 -18.37
C GLN A 601 -7.69 -7.49 -18.00
N VAL A 602 -7.67 -6.17 -17.78
CA VAL A 602 -6.49 -5.41 -17.36
C VAL A 602 -6.80 -4.74 -16.03
N ASP A 603 -6.27 -5.29 -14.95
CA ASP A 603 -6.64 -4.89 -13.59
C ASP A 603 -5.83 -3.71 -13.09
N GLU A 604 -6.52 -2.68 -12.60
CA GLU A 604 -5.91 -1.51 -11.99
C GLU A 604 -6.21 -1.41 -10.48
N ALA A 605 -5.88 -2.50 -9.77
CA ALA A 605 -6.11 -2.66 -8.33
C ALA A 605 -5.45 -1.58 -7.47
N ALA A 606 -4.33 -0.98 -7.90
CA ALA A 606 -3.63 0.07 -7.13
C ALA A 606 -3.88 1.49 -7.66
N PHE A 607 -4.92 1.71 -8.47
CA PHE A 607 -5.18 3.03 -9.07
C PHE A 607 -5.43 4.12 -8.00
N LYS A 608 -6.31 3.88 -7.03
CA LYS A 608 -6.59 4.84 -5.95
C LYS A 608 -5.46 4.90 -4.92
N GLU A 609 -4.75 3.80 -4.69
CA GLU A 609 -3.57 3.78 -3.82
C GLU A 609 -2.48 4.78 -4.24
N GLY A 610 -2.37 5.06 -5.55
CA GLY A 610 -1.42 6.04 -6.07
C GLY A 610 -1.87 7.50 -5.97
N TYR A 611 -3.09 7.78 -5.47
CA TYR A 611 -3.59 9.16 -5.41
C TYR A 611 -2.66 10.03 -4.56
N PRO A 612 -2.31 11.22 -5.06
CA PRO A 612 -1.73 12.27 -4.23
C PRO A 612 -2.67 12.60 -3.08
N LEU A 613 -2.10 12.98 -1.94
CA LEU A 613 -2.89 13.29 -0.73
C LEU A 613 -3.53 14.68 -0.80
N ARG A 614 -2.98 15.55 -1.67
CA ARG A 614 -3.45 16.90 -1.96
C ARG A 614 -4.26 16.91 -3.24
N ALA A 615 -5.46 17.48 -3.17
CA ALA A 615 -6.43 17.57 -4.24
C ALA A 615 -5.87 18.30 -5.46
N GLU A 616 -5.00 19.31 -5.28
CA GLU A 616 -4.38 20.01 -6.41
C GLU A 616 -3.49 19.11 -7.28
N ASN A 617 -3.01 17.99 -6.74
CA ASN A 617 -2.12 17.06 -7.44
C ASN A 617 -2.90 15.90 -8.11
N ILE A 618 -4.15 15.64 -7.70
CA ILE A 618 -4.98 14.54 -8.23
C ILE A 618 -5.18 14.62 -9.75
N PRO A 619 -5.54 15.78 -10.36
CA PRO A 619 -5.80 15.83 -11.81
C PRO A 619 -4.60 15.41 -12.66
N ALA A 620 -3.38 15.76 -12.24
CA ALA A 620 -2.16 15.36 -12.95
C ALA A 620 -1.93 13.85 -12.86
N TYR A 621 -2.22 13.24 -11.70
CA TYR A 621 -2.15 11.80 -11.50
C TYR A 621 -3.17 11.05 -12.37
N GLU A 622 -4.44 11.43 -12.26
CA GLU A 622 -5.53 10.80 -13.02
C GLU A 622 -5.27 10.86 -14.52
N LYS A 623 -4.81 12.02 -15.02
CA LYS A 623 -4.48 12.18 -16.43
C LYS A 623 -3.47 11.14 -16.89
N PHE A 624 -2.31 11.03 -16.25
CA PHE A 624 -1.29 10.09 -16.74
C PHE A 624 -1.71 8.63 -16.53
N ALA A 625 -2.42 8.33 -15.44
CA ALA A 625 -2.87 6.99 -15.11
C ALA A 625 -3.88 6.49 -16.18
N VAL A 626 -4.85 7.34 -16.53
CA VAL A 626 -5.81 7.08 -17.61
C VAL A 626 -5.11 6.99 -18.96
N ASP A 627 -4.23 7.94 -19.30
CA ASP A 627 -3.50 7.93 -20.57
C ASP A 627 -2.68 6.64 -20.75
N CYS A 628 -2.05 6.13 -19.68
CA CYS A 628 -1.28 4.88 -19.72
C CYS A 628 -2.18 3.65 -19.83
N PHE A 629 -3.33 3.64 -19.17
CA PHE A 629 -4.32 2.56 -19.34
C PHE A 629 -4.84 2.53 -20.78
N LYS A 630 -5.27 3.68 -21.32
CA LYS A 630 -5.73 3.82 -22.72
C LYS A 630 -4.67 3.39 -23.72
N LEU A 631 -3.42 3.82 -23.50
CA LEU A 631 -2.29 3.37 -24.31
C LEU A 631 -2.18 1.85 -24.30
N SER A 632 -2.24 1.22 -23.12
CA SER A 632 -2.18 -0.25 -22.99
C SER A 632 -3.25 -0.92 -23.83
N VAL A 633 -4.51 -0.50 -23.71
CA VAL A 633 -5.65 -1.17 -24.35
C VAL A 633 -5.87 -0.74 -25.80
N SER A 634 -5.09 0.22 -26.30
CA SER A 634 -5.26 0.76 -27.65
C SER A 634 -4.97 -0.24 -28.77
N SER A 635 -4.24 -1.34 -28.52
CA SER A 635 -4.02 -2.43 -29.49
C SER A 635 -5.28 -3.27 -29.75
N ALA A 636 -6.27 -3.24 -28.85
CA ALA A 636 -7.46 -4.07 -28.92
C ALA A 636 -8.37 -3.69 -30.09
N GLU A 637 -8.70 -4.69 -30.92
CA GLU A 637 -9.71 -4.55 -31.98
C GLU A 637 -11.12 -4.36 -31.42
N ALA A 638 -12.07 -3.89 -32.25
CA ALA A 638 -13.46 -3.69 -31.82
C ALA A 638 -14.14 -4.95 -31.26
N LYS A 639 -13.79 -6.13 -31.81
CA LYS A 639 -14.31 -7.45 -31.39
C LYS A 639 -13.69 -7.98 -30.09
N THR A 640 -12.61 -7.37 -29.61
CA THR A 640 -11.98 -7.71 -28.33
C THR A 640 -12.61 -6.84 -27.24
N GLN A 641 -13.17 -7.47 -26.22
CA GLN A 641 -13.76 -6.79 -25.07
C GLN A 641 -12.70 -6.58 -23.99
N ILE A 642 -12.50 -5.34 -23.58
CA ILE A 642 -11.58 -4.97 -22.52
C ILE A 642 -12.34 -4.87 -21.20
N HIS A 643 -11.93 -5.69 -20.24
CA HIS A 643 -12.42 -5.65 -18.87
C HIS A 643 -11.39 -4.94 -17.99
N THR A 644 -11.84 -4.31 -16.92
CA THR A 644 -10.95 -3.86 -15.84
C THR A 644 -11.57 -4.13 -14.48
N HIS A 645 -10.76 -4.53 -13.50
CA HIS A 645 -11.18 -4.67 -12.12
C HIS A 645 -10.50 -3.61 -11.24
N MET A 646 -11.27 -3.06 -10.30
CA MET A 646 -10.80 -2.10 -9.30
C MET A 646 -11.27 -2.49 -7.88
N CYS A 647 -10.32 -2.70 -6.98
CA CYS A 647 -10.53 -3.18 -5.60
C CYS A 647 -10.94 -2.08 -4.60
N TYR A 648 -11.93 -1.24 -4.93
CA TYR A 648 -12.34 -0.14 -4.05
C TYR A 648 -13.85 -0.06 -3.90
N SER A 649 -14.29 0.58 -2.82
CA SER A 649 -15.69 0.75 -2.43
C SER A 649 -16.19 2.21 -2.49
N GLU A 650 -15.32 3.18 -2.73
CA GLU A 650 -15.68 4.60 -2.79
C GLU A 650 -15.32 5.18 -4.16
N PHE A 651 -16.35 5.40 -4.99
CA PHE A 651 -16.17 5.84 -6.38
C PHE A 651 -16.72 7.25 -6.68
N ASN A 652 -17.24 7.94 -5.66
CA ASN A 652 -17.96 9.21 -5.83
C ASN A 652 -17.11 10.28 -6.52
N ASP A 653 -15.80 10.25 -6.33
CA ASP A 653 -14.84 11.22 -6.82
C ASP A 653 -14.02 10.74 -8.04
N ILE A 654 -14.18 9.49 -8.49
CA ILE A 654 -13.38 8.88 -9.57
C ILE A 654 -14.22 8.38 -10.74
N ILE A 655 -15.55 8.39 -10.66
CA ILE A 655 -16.42 7.81 -11.70
C ILE A 655 -16.16 8.36 -13.12
N LYS A 656 -15.86 9.67 -13.25
CA LYS A 656 -15.48 10.28 -14.53
C LYS A 656 -14.12 9.78 -15.02
N THR A 657 -13.19 9.57 -14.12
CA THR A 657 -11.86 9.01 -14.39
C THR A 657 -11.98 7.56 -14.88
N ILE A 658 -12.87 6.77 -14.27
CA ILE A 658 -13.20 5.41 -14.72
C ILE A 658 -13.81 5.42 -16.12
N GLU A 659 -14.79 6.29 -16.38
CA GLU A 659 -15.37 6.43 -17.71
C GLU A 659 -14.29 6.80 -18.75
N ALA A 660 -13.34 7.66 -18.39
CA ALA A 660 -12.24 8.06 -19.26
C ALA A 660 -11.24 6.93 -19.57
N MET A 661 -11.17 5.86 -18.75
CA MET A 661 -10.35 4.68 -19.04
C MET A 661 -10.82 3.92 -20.29
N ASP A 662 -12.08 4.10 -20.72
CA ASP A 662 -12.65 3.50 -21.93
C ASP A 662 -12.58 1.94 -21.94
N ALA A 663 -12.68 1.32 -20.76
CA ALA A 663 -12.92 -0.11 -20.63
C ALA A 663 -14.35 -0.44 -21.07
N ASP A 664 -14.55 -1.61 -21.71
CA ASP A 664 -15.89 -2.02 -22.16
C ASP A 664 -16.73 -2.55 -20.99
N VAL A 665 -16.08 -3.21 -20.02
CA VAL A 665 -16.68 -3.71 -18.78
C VAL A 665 -15.80 -3.36 -17.58
N ILE A 666 -16.39 -2.82 -16.52
CA ILE A 666 -15.68 -2.66 -15.23
C ILE A 666 -16.31 -3.55 -14.15
N SER A 667 -15.49 -4.23 -13.36
CA SER A 667 -15.92 -4.88 -12.13
C SER A 667 -15.43 -4.13 -10.90
N ILE A 668 -16.29 -3.97 -9.90
CA ILE A 668 -16.05 -3.16 -8.70
C ILE A 668 -16.49 -3.89 -7.43
N GLU A 669 -15.79 -3.64 -6.32
CA GLU A 669 -16.17 -4.18 -5.01
C GLU A 669 -17.34 -3.38 -4.41
N THR A 670 -18.44 -4.05 -4.09
CA THR A 670 -19.64 -3.39 -3.52
C THR A 670 -20.36 -4.16 -2.44
N ALA A 671 -20.10 -5.46 -2.24
CA ALA A 671 -20.89 -6.25 -1.30
C ALA A 671 -20.79 -5.77 0.16
N ARG A 672 -19.73 -5.03 0.51
CA ARG A 672 -19.52 -4.45 1.85
C ARG A 672 -20.06 -3.03 2.03
N SER A 673 -20.39 -2.34 0.94
CA SER A 673 -20.51 -0.88 0.91
C SER A 673 -21.95 -0.39 0.79
N GLY A 674 -22.89 -1.32 0.63
CA GLY A 674 -24.30 -1.03 0.42
C GLY A 674 -24.57 -0.39 -0.96
N ASN A 675 -25.86 -0.19 -1.26
CA ASN A 675 -26.31 0.25 -2.59
C ASN A 675 -26.14 1.76 -2.85
N GLU A 676 -25.57 2.54 -1.93
CA GLU A 676 -25.39 3.99 -2.11
C GLU A 676 -24.49 4.32 -3.30
N LEU A 677 -23.47 3.49 -3.53
CA LEU A 677 -22.56 3.63 -4.65
C LEU A 677 -23.27 3.59 -6.01
N LEU A 678 -24.29 2.76 -6.13
CA LEU A 678 -24.95 2.48 -7.40
C LEU A 678 -25.83 3.65 -7.88
N LYS A 679 -26.28 4.50 -6.95
CA LYS A 679 -27.00 5.74 -7.29
C LYS A 679 -26.14 6.70 -8.13
N ILE A 680 -24.82 6.62 -8.00
CA ILE A 680 -23.86 7.50 -8.69
C ILE A 680 -23.73 7.11 -10.15
N PHE A 681 -23.70 5.83 -10.46
CA PHE A 681 -23.71 5.35 -11.86
C PHE A 681 -24.93 5.88 -12.61
N LYS A 682 -26.10 5.83 -11.97
CA LYS A 682 -27.35 6.39 -12.51
C LYS A 682 -27.30 7.92 -12.64
N ALA A 683 -26.77 8.62 -11.65
CA ALA A 683 -26.67 10.08 -11.65
C ALA A 683 -25.70 10.62 -12.71
N VAL A 684 -24.60 9.90 -12.96
CA VAL A 684 -23.58 10.25 -13.96
C VAL A 684 -23.99 9.81 -15.37
N GLY A 685 -24.89 8.83 -15.47
CA GLY A 685 -25.29 8.26 -16.76
C GLY A 685 -24.20 7.39 -17.38
N TYR A 686 -23.53 6.57 -16.56
CA TYR A 686 -22.46 5.68 -16.98
C TYR A 686 -22.95 4.74 -18.09
N LYS A 687 -22.23 4.68 -19.22
CA LYS A 687 -22.71 4.00 -20.44
C LYS A 687 -22.14 2.60 -20.63
N GLN A 688 -20.93 2.33 -20.12
CA GLN A 688 -20.23 1.07 -20.31
C GLN A 688 -20.80 -0.02 -19.39
N GLU A 689 -20.50 -1.29 -19.66
CA GLU A 689 -21.02 -2.37 -18.83
C GLU A 689 -20.30 -2.41 -17.46
N VAL A 690 -21.02 -2.85 -16.43
CA VAL A 690 -20.52 -2.83 -15.05
C VAL A 690 -20.93 -4.09 -14.30
N GLY A 691 -20.01 -4.60 -13.48
CA GLY A 691 -20.17 -5.77 -12.63
C GLY A 691 -19.90 -5.47 -11.17
N PRO A 692 -20.88 -4.92 -10.43
CA PRO A 692 -20.77 -4.72 -8.99
C PRO A 692 -20.80 -6.07 -8.26
N GLY A 693 -19.83 -6.30 -7.38
CA GLY A 693 -19.69 -7.57 -6.67
C GLY A 693 -20.93 -7.95 -5.87
N VAL A 694 -21.44 -9.17 -6.08
CA VAL A 694 -22.66 -9.68 -5.42
C VAL A 694 -22.38 -10.53 -4.18
N TYR A 695 -21.10 -10.73 -3.83
CA TYR A 695 -20.73 -11.27 -2.53
C TYR A 695 -19.29 -10.95 -2.13
N ASP A 696 -19.09 -10.87 -0.81
CA ASP A 696 -17.82 -10.57 -0.16
C ASP A 696 -16.86 -11.77 -0.21
N ILE A 697 -15.83 -11.68 -1.05
CA ILE A 697 -14.83 -12.72 -1.17
C ILE A 697 -13.85 -12.77 -0.01
N HIS A 698 -13.83 -11.80 0.92
CA HIS A 698 -12.88 -11.75 2.03
C HIS A 698 -13.40 -12.43 3.30
N SER A 699 -14.67 -12.88 3.28
CA SER A 699 -15.28 -13.70 4.32
C SER A 699 -15.26 -15.18 3.91
N PRO A 700 -15.02 -16.13 4.84
CA PRO A 700 -15.21 -17.55 4.57
C PRO A 700 -16.70 -17.97 4.53
N ARG A 701 -17.62 -17.03 4.81
CA ARG A 701 -19.07 -17.29 4.80
C ARG A 701 -19.56 -17.53 3.37
N VAL A 702 -20.31 -18.61 3.17
CA VAL A 702 -21.03 -18.88 1.93
C VAL A 702 -22.35 -18.07 1.92
N PRO A 703 -22.57 -17.15 0.96
CA PRO A 703 -23.85 -16.44 0.81
C PRO A 703 -24.95 -17.37 0.31
N SER A 704 -26.18 -17.17 0.77
CA SER A 704 -27.38 -17.87 0.28
C SER A 704 -27.81 -17.37 -1.10
N VAL A 705 -28.61 -18.17 -1.81
CA VAL A 705 -29.20 -17.78 -3.10
C VAL A 705 -30.08 -16.54 -2.94
N GLU A 706 -30.86 -16.48 -1.86
CA GLU A 706 -31.80 -15.40 -1.56
C GLU A 706 -31.07 -14.06 -1.34
N GLU A 707 -29.95 -14.07 -0.63
CA GLU A 707 -29.10 -12.89 -0.44
C GLU A 707 -28.60 -12.36 -1.79
N ILE A 708 -28.11 -13.24 -2.66
CA ILE A 708 -27.60 -12.84 -3.98
C ILE A 708 -28.74 -12.33 -4.87
N VAL A 709 -29.91 -12.99 -4.86
CA VAL A 709 -31.10 -12.51 -5.60
C VAL A 709 -31.51 -11.11 -5.15
N ALA A 710 -31.54 -10.85 -3.85
CA ALA A 710 -31.87 -9.54 -3.31
C ALA A 710 -30.87 -8.48 -3.79
N GLN A 711 -29.58 -8.81 -3.81
CA GLN A 711 -28.53 -7.92 -4.28
C GLN A 711 -28.64 -7.64 -5.79
N ILE A 712 -28.87 -8.66 -6.62
CA ILE A 712 -29.09 -8.49 -8.06
C ILE A 712 -30.31 -7.60 -8.33
N LYS A 713 -31.42 -7.81 -7.61
CA LYS A 713 -32.63 -6.97 -7.77
C LYS A 713 -32.35 -5.52 -7.41
N ALA A 714 -31.61 -5.27 -6.34
CA ALA A 714 -31.25 -3.91 -5.97
C ALA A 714 -30.33 -3.24 -7.01
N LEU A 715 -29.44 -4.00 -7.65
CA LEU A 715 -28.63 -3.52 -8.78
C LEU A 715 -29.49 -3.13 -10.00
N LEU A 716 -30.55 -3.90 -10.27
CA LEU A 716 -31.48 -3.65 -11.37
C LEU A 716 -32.38 -2.41 -11.17
N GLU A 717 -32.53 -1.89 -9.94
CA GLU A 717 -33.27 -0.64 -9.68
C GLU A 717 -32.54 0.61 -10.23
N VAL A 718 -31.24 0.48 -10.46
CA VAL A 718 -30.32 1.58 -10.76
C VAL A 718 -29.57 1.42 -12.08
N LEU A 719 -29.40 0.18 -12.56
CA LEU A 719 -28.72 -0.13 -13.82
C LEU A 719 -29.61 -0.96 -14.76
N PRO A 720 -29.59 -0.69 -16.08
CA PRO A 720 -30.23 -1.56 -17.08
C PRO A 720 -29.66 -2.99 -17.03
N LYS A 721 -30.52 -3.99 -17.21
CA LYS A 721 -30.13 -5.41 -17.20
C LYS A 721 -29.12 -5.76 -18.30
N GLU A 722 -29.12 -5.02 -19.40
CA GLU A 722 -28.19 -5.18 -20.51
C GLU A 722 -26.78 -4.67 -20.16
N GLN A 723 -26.65 -3.81 -19.14
CA GLN A 723 -25.37 -3.24 -18.72
C GLN A 723 -24.73 -4.03 -17.57
N LEU A 724 -25.51 -4.86 -16.87
CA LEU A 724 -25.12 -5.46 -15.60
C LEU A 724 -24.48 -6.85 -15.79
N TRP A 725 -23.26 -7.01 -15.25
CA TRP A 725 -22.55 -8.28 -15.09
C TRP A 725 -22.68 -8.79 -13.66
N ILE A 726 -22.68 -10.11 -13.48
CA ILE A 726 -22.76 -10.74 -12.16
C ILE A 726 -21.45 -11.46 -11.84
N ASN A 727 -20.77 -10.98 -10.80
CA ASN A 727 -19.47 -11.47 -10.35
C ASN A 727 -19.29 -11.32 -8.84
N PRO A 728 -18.32 -12.03 -8.24
CA PRO A 728 -17.86 -11.75 -6.87
C PRO A 728 -17.21 -10.35 -6.75
N ASP A 729 -16.97 -9.89 -5.52
CA ASP A 729 -16.23 -8.63 -5.25
C ASP A 729 -14.83 -8.61 -5.88
N CYS A 730 -14.04 -9.68 -5.72
CA CYS A 730 -12.64 -9.75 -6.20
C CYS A 730 -12.25 -11.21 -6.57
N GLY A 731 -10.96 -11.47 -6.78
CA GLY A 731 -10.40 -12.80 -7.04
C GLY A 731 -10.48 -13.76 -5.84
N LEU A 732 -10.50 -15.06 -6.11
CA LEU A 732 -10.78 -16.11 -5.12
C LEU A 732 -9.52 -16.78 -4.55
N LYS A 733 -8.33 -16.25 -4.86
CA LYS A 733 -7.01 -16.76 -4.41
C LYS A 733 -6.91 -17.08 -2.92
N THR A 734 -7.55 -16.28 -2.07
CA THR A 734 -7.44 -16.38 -0.60
C THR A 734 -8.49 -17.30 0.04
N ARG A 735 -9.47 -17.75 -0.74
CA ARG A 735 -10.53 -18.66 -0.31
C ARG A 735 -10.13 -20.12 -0.52
N LYS A 736 -10.94 -21.03 0.02
CA LYS A 736 -10.80 -22.47 -0.20
C LYS A 736 -11.90 -22.98 -1.12
N TRP A 737 -11.66 -24.12 -1.78
CA TRP A 737 -12.66 -24.76 -2.64
C TRP A 737 -13.97 -25.07 -1.91
N GLU A 738 -13.91 -25.49 -0.65
CA GLU A 738 -15.08 -25.72 0.22
C GLU A 738 -15.97 -24.48 0.44
N GLU A 739 -15.40 -23.28 0.25
CA GLU A 739 -16.10 -21.99 0.33
C GLU A 739 -16.55 -21.52 -1.07
N VAL A 740 -15.65 -21.65 -2.06
CA VAL A 740 -15.83 -21.14 -3.43
C VAL A 740 -16.91 -21.90 -4.20
N GLU A 741 -16.89 -23.23 -4.15
CA GLU A 741 -17.84 -24.04 -4.92
C GLU A 741 -19.31 -23.72 -4.61
N PRO A 742 -19.76 -23.78 -3.34
CA PRO A 742 -21.15 -23.48 -3.03
C PRO A 742 -21.48 -22.00 -3.29
N SER A 743 -20.56 -21.06 -3.05
CA SER A 743 -20.79 -19.63 -3.27
C SER A 743 -21.07 -19.32 -4.76
N LEU A 744 -20.27 -19.89 -5.67
CA LEU A 744 -20.46 -19.67 -7.11
C LEU A 744 -21.67 -20.44 -7.67
N LYS A 745 -21.98 -21.63 -7.15
CA LYS A 745 -23.22 -22.34 -7.47
C LYS A 745 -24.44 -21.50 -7.12
N ASN A 746 -24.46 -20.92 -5.91
CA ASN A 746 -25.54 -20.06 -5.45
C ASN A 746 -25.66 -18.79 -6.30
N MET A 747 -24.54 -18.21 -6.72
CA MET A 747 -24.52 -17.03 -7.60
C MET A 747 -25.15 -17.33 -8.97
N VAL A 748 -24.77 -18.44 -9.62
CA VAL A 748 -25.35 -18.82 -10.91
C VAL A 748 -26.83 -19.15 -10.78
N GLU A 749 -27.25 -19.83 -9.70
CA GLU A 749 -28.65 -20.12 -9.44
C GLU A 749 -29.48 -18.84 -9.24
N ALA A 750 -28.96 -17.87 -8.48
CA ALA A 750 -29.61 -16.57 -8.30
C ALA A 750 -29.83 -15.85 -9.64
N VAL A 751 -28.87 -15.90 -10.57
CA VAL A 751 -29.03 -15.31 -11.92
C VAL A 751 -30.09 -16.04 -12.73
N LYS A 752 -30.16 -17.38 -12.67
CA LYS A 752 -31.21 -18.14 -13.35
C LYS A 752 -32.60 -17.74 -12.87
N ILE A 753 -32.76 -17.59 -11.55
CA ILE A 753 -34.01 -17.11 -10.94
C ILE A 753 -34.36 -15.72 -11.48
N VAL A 754 -33.41 -14.78 -11.48
CA VAL A 754 -33.67 -13.40 -11.93
C VAL A 754 -33.92 -13.31 -13.44
N ARG A 755 -33.28 -14.13 -14.27
CA ARG A 755 -33.54 -14.20 -15.73
C ARG A 755 -34.93 -14.77 -16.07
N GLY A 756 -35.50 -15.58 -15.18
CA GLY A 756 -36.82 -16.20 -15.34
C GLY A 756 -37.99 -15.39 -14.78
N LEU A 757 -37.72 -14.27 -14.09
CA LEU A 757 -38.70 -13.25 -13.72
C LEU A 757 -38.95 -12.29 -14.88
#